data_AF-A0A966DC95-F1
#
_entry.id   AF-A0A966DC95-F1
#
_cell.length_a   1.000
_cell.length_b   1.000
_cell.length_c   1.000
_cell.angle_alpha   90.00
_cell.angle_beta   90.00
_cell.angle_gamma   90.00
#
_symmetry.space_group_name_H-M   'P 1'
#
loop_
_entity.id
_entity.type
_entity.pdbx_description
1 polymer ?
#
loop_
_entity_poly.entity_id
_entity_poly.type
_entity_poly.pdbx_seq_one_letter_code
_entity_poly.pdbx_strand_id
1 'polypeptide(L)'
;MNKKYSFLFCIYMLCTYGMFASNVSYFQAPTKNVQFEDATVYLMIDYERTSKQGWTSKDSLRLMLEENEINKVVDKIGRFAVWKFIPAYIHCEDANKKRAMVEILVSNIPLHNKVDSIKANGDFIAVPYKIKCRYRISDNEGHILNEFDLGVLQGVDSTKNEQYAKGLPASSLVGIHAAYRRVRQDVFSKYGFGTFETPFYLVDIPEISNLSELKSRVIDAIENKKHLLLTKSEKNILRLYADVLSYNIGLCKEEQMVDAYHNLSICYAWLEEPEKAREAYEQYGQYVDGELALSEYNALRPFVLNYPVAAVKYAPLFNVINRNMSRFVDYYTYNDLICQVFRLNYPFQFFPLNDCKGKPKSIEGNLTHLNNMPITYKVEYDAQNRIKSFSASQVVIDDEGKKEKIKINTLQPKYSKKTGEHIGITTFDGNLARVLVPAYDKINSTSDKMAAETFCKTENLVGGFIKMKVETTEEVQLSMNTDGTINFQGKSVSSRPFSFLKAIADSNNIKFPSLVSENHMQFKSLVKINPDGVITLLDWKGNILLEKNKDYDNYAYILADNVDYKIEILEEDSYGQPQKIRSSVYMDIKNNWGSITMWDYMAFFGDSKSTMKLNEAKKARKEAAMAADQSIDFSFDWDVSTKYDDRGNWTRMEFGPYLFERTLSY
;
A
#
# COMPACT_ATOMS: atom_id res chain seq x y z
N MET A 1 -46.38 -5.41 29.02
CA MET A 1 -46.23 -5.05 27.59
C MET A 1 -45.58 -6.22 26.84
N ASN A 2 -46.18 -6.62 25.71
CA ASN A 2 -45.95 -7.91 25.06
C ASN A 2 -44.57 -8.03 24.38
N LYS A 3 -43.73 -8.97 24.87
CA LYS A 3 -42.41 -9.32 24.29
C LYS A 3 -42.44 -9.68 22.79
N LYS A 4 -43.58 -10.15 22.26
CA LYS A 4 -43.76 -10.49 20.84
C LYS A 4 -43.71 -9.28 19.90
N TYR A 5 -44.16 -8.10 20.35
CA TYR A 5 -44.12 -6.89 19.51
C TYR A 5 -42.71 -6.26 19.47
N SER A 6 -41.92 -6.40 20.54
CA SER A 6 -40.53 -5.95 20.55
C SER A 6 -39.65 -6.80 19.63
N PHE A 7 -39.91 -8.11 19.53
CA PHE A 7 -39.16 -9.00 18.65
C PHE A 7 -39.52 -8.78 17.17
N LEU A 8 -40.80 -8.56 16.84
CA LEU A 8 -41.20 -8.21 15.47
C LEU A 8 -40.72 -6.81 15.06
N PHE A 9 -40.69 -5.83 15.97
CA PHE A 9 -40.14 -4.50 15.68
C PHE A 9 -38.60 -4.52 15.56
N CYS A 10 -37.91 -5.36 16.35
CA CYS A 10 -36.48 -5.60 16.19
C CYS A 10 -36.18 -6.38 14.91
N ILE A 11 -37.00 -7.35 14.50
CA ILE A 11 -36.89 -8.01 13.18
C ILE A 11 -37.21 -7.00 12.08
N TYR A 12 -38.22 -6.15 12.22
CA TYR A 12 -38.53 -5.14 11.21
C TYR A 12 -37.41 -4.11 11.09
N MET A 13 -36.82 -3.64 12.20
CA MET A 13 -35.59 -2.84 12.19
C MET A 13 -34.39 -3.64 11.67
N LEU A 14 -34.22 -4.92 11.98
CA LEU A 14 -33.15 -5.76 11.41
C LEU A 14 -33.41 -6.18 9.96
N CYS A 15 -34.63 -6.00 9.44
CA CYS A 15 -35.03 -6.28 8.06
C CYS A 15 -35.04 -5.01 7.22
N THR A 16 -35.33 -3.84 7.79
CA THR A 16 -35.17 -2.53 7.14
C THR A 16 -33.75 -1.97 7.28
N TYR A 17 -33.03 -2.28 8.36
CA TYR A 17 -31.57 -2.17 8.46
C TYR A 17 -30.86 -3.48 8.03
N GLY A 18 -31.61 -4.39 7.40
CA GLY A 18 -31.13 -5.70 7.01
C GLY A 18 -30.13 -5.63 5.87
N MET A 19 -28.88 -5.96 6.17
CA MET A 19 -28.06 -6.88 5.37
C MET A 19 -27.78 -6.57 3.88
N PHE A 20 -27.96 -5.34 3.36
CA PHE A 20 -27.70 -5.07 1.93
C PHE A 20 -26.82 -3.88 1.58
N ALA A 21 -26.35 -3.07 2.53
CA ALA A 21 -25.20 -2.20 2.26
C ALA A 21 -23.93 -3.00 2.56
N SER A 22 -23.41 -3.73 1.57
CA SER A 22 -22.03 -4.17 1.65
C SER A 22 -21.18 -2.90 1.72
N ASN A 23 -20.47 -2.70 2.83
CA ASN A 23 -19.52 -1.61 2.94
C ASN A 23 -18.34 -1.95 2.05
N VAL A 24 -18.06 -1.06 1.11
CA VAL A 24 -17.04 -1.27 0.10
C VAL A 24 -15.86 -0.35 0.41
N SER A 25 -14.69 -0.95 0.63
CA SER A 25 -13.46 -0.20 0.88
C SER A 25 -13.00 0.54 -0.38
N TYR A 26 -12.54 1.77 -0.26
CA TYR A 26 -11.98 2.55 -1.36
C TYR A 26 -10.82 3.43 -0.88
N PHE A 27 -9.92 3.78 -1.80
CA PHE A 27 -8.84 4.72 -1.51
C PHE A 27 -9.29 6.16 -1.84
N GLN A 28 -9.13 7.07 -0.90
CA GLN A 28 -9.45 8.49 -1.05
C GLN A 28 -8.15 9.31 -1.12
N ALA A 29 -8.15 10.32 -1.98
CA ALA A 29 -7.13 11.36 -2.07
C ALA A 29 -7.77 12.76 -1.92
N PRO A 30 -7.01 13.83 -1.60
CA PRO A 30 -7.59 15.14 -1.28
C PRO A 30 -8.01 15.93 -2.51
N THR A 31 -9.26 16.38 -2.58
CA THR A 31 -9.69 17.28 -3.65
C THR A 31 -9.00 18.64 -3.60
N LYS A 32 -8.72 19.19 -2.40
CA LYS A 32 -8.15 20.54 -2.19
C LYS A 32 -6.62 20.61 -2.08
N ASN A 33 -5.90 19.60 -2.58
CA ASN A 33 -4.47 19.37 -2.30
C ASN A 33 -4.21 19.11 -0.81
N VAL A 34 -2.99 18.65 -0.49
CA VAL A 34 -2.57 18.47 0.90
C VAL A 34 -2.22 19.83 1.49
N GLN A 35 -3.20 20.44 2.16
CA GLN A 35 -3.00 21.73 2.84
C GLN A 35 -2.42 21.58 4.25
N PHE A 36 -2.58 20.39 4.84
CA PHE A 36 -2.22 20.09 6.22
C PHE A 36 -1.47 18.76 6.28
N GLU A 37 -0.43 18.68 7.11
CA GLU A 37 0.28 17.43 7.39
C GLU A 37 -0.52 16.54 8.35
N ASP A 38 -1.06 17.18 9.39
CA ASP A 38 -1.84 16.53 10.42
C ASP A 38 -3.02 17.39 10.90
N ALA A 39 -3.93 16.77 11.65
CA ALA A 39 -4.96 17.45 12.41
C ALA A 39 -4.95 17.01 13.87
N THR A 40 -5.05 17.98 14.77
CA THR A 40 -5.45 17.71 16.15
C THR A 40 -6.97 17.67 16.20
N VAL A 41 -7.51 16.57 16.73
CA VAL A 41 -8.95 16.34 16.79
C VAL A 41 -9.43 16.50 18.22
N TYR A 42 -10.47 17.28 18.39
CA TYR A 42 -11.18 17.50 19.65
C TYR A 42 -12.59 16.93 19.53
N LEU A 43 -13.06 16.29 20.60
CA LEU A 43 -14.43 15.78 20.70
C LEU A 43 -15.13 16.54 21.81
N MET A 44 -16.27 17.16 21.50
CA MET A 44 -17.00 18.02 22.41
C MET A 44 -18.50 17.74 22.35
N ILE A 45 -19.21 18.06 23.42
CA ILE A 45 -20.67 18.07 23.43
C ILE A 45 -21.15 19.40 22.83
N ASP A 46 -22.12 19.35 21.93
CA ASP A 46 -22.74 20.52 21.31
C ASP A 46 -23.73 21.24 22.26
N TYR A 47 -23.21 21.90 23.30
CA TYR A 47 -24.01 22.62 24.32
C TYR A 47 -24.95 23.69 23.73
N GLU A 48 -24.56 24.33 22.61
CA GLU A 48 -25.37 25.35 21.94
C GLU A 48 -26.67 24.77 21.35
N ARG A 49 -26.64 23.53 20.86
CA ARG A 49 -27.84 22.83 20.37
C ARG A 49 -28.66 22.23 21.49
N THR A 50 -28.02 21.70 22.52
CA THR A 50 -28.73 21.16 23.67
C THR A 50 -29.47 22.26 24.43
N SER A 51 -28.87 23.41 24.68
CA SER A 51 -29.50 24.51 25.44
C SER A 51 -30.78 25.08 24.81
N LYS A 52 -30.95 25.01 23.47
CA LYS A 52 -32.14 25.50 22.76
C LYS A 52 -33.38 24.60 22.88
N GLN A 53 -33.26 23.36 23.36
CA GLN A 53 -34.39 22.41 23.44
C GLN A 53 -35.11 22.35 24.80
N GLY A 54 -34.69 23.14 25.80
CA GLY A 54 -35.30 23.18 27.14
C GLY A 54 -35.00 21.93 27.98
N TRP A 55 -34.28 22.08 29.10
CA TRP A 55 -33.71 20.94 29.84
C TRP A 55 -34.55 20.52 31.05
N THR A 56 -34.66 19.21 31.26
CA THR A 56 -35.07 18.61 32.54
C THR A 56 -33.83 18.25 33.38
N SER A 57 -33.98 18.08 34.70
CA SER A 57 -32.88 17.67 35.60
C SER A 57 -32.24 16.32 35.23
N LYS A 58 -32.96 15.44 34.52
CA LYS A 58 -32.43 14.18 33.98
C LYS A 58 -31.49 14.38 32.81
N ASP A 59 -31.72 15.40 32.00
CA ASP A 59 -30.88 15.70 30.85
C ASP A 59 -29.51 16.18 31.35
N SER A 60 -29.47 17.06 32.36
CA SER A 60 -28.22 17.61 32.94
C SER A 60 -27.28 16.51 33.46
N LEU A 61 -27.83 15.53 34.17
CA LEU A 61 -27.09 14.36 34.64
C LEU A 61 -26.51 13.53 33.49
N ARG A 62 -27.22 13.43 32.37
CA ARG A 62 -26.78 12.68 31.18
C ARG A 62 -25.61 13.38 30.48
N LEU A 63 -25.64 14.70 30.32
CA LEU A 63 -24.49 15.43 29.77
C LEU A 63 -23.25 15.29 30.63
N MET A 64 -23.38 15.41 31.95
CA MET A 64 -22.25 15.22 32.86
C MET A 64 -21.65 13.81 32.74
N LEU A 65 -22.49 12.79 32.55
CA LEU A 65 -22.02 11.42 32.31
C LEU A 65 -21.33 11.26 30.95
N GLU A 66 -21.88 11.86 29.89
CA GLU A 66 -21.27 11.84 28.55
C GLU A 66 -19.92 12.58 28.54
N GLU A 67 -19.84 13.73 29.21
CA GLU A 67 -18.63 14.53 29.35
C GLU A 67 -17.54 13.77 30.12
N ASN A 68 -17.91 13.11 31.22
CA ASN A 68 -16.99 12.27 31.99
C ASN A 68 -16.38 11.11 31.18
N GLU A 69 -17.08 10.63 30.16
CA GLU A 69 -16.64 9.47 29.37
C GLU A 69 -15.85 9.88 28.15
N ILE A 70 -16.18 11.03 27.54
CA ILE A 70 -15.28 11.73 26.61
C ILE A 70 -13.95 12.02 27.31
N ASN A 71 -13.99 12.47 28.57
CA ASN A 71 -12.79 12.74 29.37
C ASN A 71 -11.89 11.51 29.61
N LYS A 72 -12.41 10.28 29.47
CA LYS A 72 -11.61 9.05 29.57
C LYS A 72 -10.82 8.74 28.29
N VAL A 73 -11.21 9.30 27.15
CA VAL A 73 -10.65 8.97 25.83
C VAL A 73 -9.86 10.10 25.19
N VAL A 74 -9.90 11.29 25.79
CA VAL A 74 -9.00 12.41 25.47
C VAL A 74 -7.72 12.35 26.30
N ASP A 75 -6.64 12.91 25.76
CA ASP A 75 -5.37 13.02 26.48
C ASP A 75 -5.37 14.17 27.51
N LYS A 76 -4.24 14.35 28.22
CA LYS A 76 -4.07 15.35 29.28
C LYS A 76 -4.26 16.81 28.81
N ILE A 77 -4.19 17.06 27.51
CA ILE A 77 -4.38 18.40 26.93
C ILE A 77 -5.70 18.48 26.13
N GLY A 78 -6.63 17.55 26.38
CA GLY A 78 -7.98 17.52 25.80
C GLY A 78 -8.03 17.01 24.36
N ARG A 79 -6.93 16.49 23.81
CA ARG A 79 -6.92 15.97 22.43
C ARG A 79 -7.54 14.58 22.39
N PHE A 80 -8.48 14.39 21.48
CA PHE A 80 -9.13 13.12 21.25
C PHE A 80 -8.32 12.21 20.33
N ALA A 81 -7.80 12.77 19.22
CA ALA A 81 -6.99 12.03 18.25
C ALA A 81 -6.01 12.96 17.52
N VAL A 82 -5.04 12.34 16.84
CA VAL A 82 -4.20 13.01 15.84
C VAL A 82 -4.38 12.26 14.53
N TRP A 83 -4.83 12.97 13.51
CA TRP A 83 -4.94 12.44 12.16
C TRP A 83 -3.73 12.85 11.36
N LYS A 84 -3.08 11.90 10.68
CA LYS A 84 -2.10 12.20 9.64
C LYS A 84 -2.83 12.22 8.30
N PHE A 85 -2.82 13.36 7.62
CA PHE A 85 -3.45 13.48 6.31
C PHE A 85 -2.60 12.86 5.20
N ILE A 86 -1.29 12.76 5.43
CA ILE A 86 -0.38 12.03 4.55
C ILE A 86 0.09 10.79 5.30
N PRO A 87 -0.37 9.59 4.89
CA PRO A 87 0.14 8.35 5.46
C PRO A 87 1.59 8.13 5.03
N ALA A 88 2.35 7.36 5.80
CA ALA A 88 3.79 7.17 5.59
C ALA A 88 4.15 6.57 4.21
N TYR A 89 3.21 5.87 3.57
CA TYR A 89 3.37 5.28 2.24
C TYR A 89 2.99 6.24 1.10
N ILE A 90 2.64 7.50 1.37
CA ILE A 90 2.44 8.54 0.35
C ILE A 90 3.48 9.64 0.55
N HIS A 91 4.15 10.01 -0.52
CA HIS A 91 5.01 11.19 -0.56
C HIS A 91 4.34 12.28 -1.41
N CYS A 92 4.29 13.48 -0.88
CA CYS A 92 3.65 14.63 -1.51
C CYS A 92 4.55 15.85 -1.29
N GLU A 93 5.18 16.34 -2.37
CA GLU A 93 6.14 17.45 -2.32
C GLU A 93 5.47 18.76 -1.91
N ASP A 94 4.23 18.98 -2.34
CA ASP A 94 3.45 20.21 -2.09
C ASP A 94 2.84 20.29 -0.69
N ALA A 95 3.17 19.36 0.22
CA ALA A 95 2.60 19.32 1.55
C ALA A 95 2.99 20.57 2.36
N ASN A 96 2.02 21.46 2.58
CA ASN A 96 2.19 22.53 3.55
C ASN A 96 2.25 21.93 4.96
N LYS A 97 3.32 22.21 5.70
CA LYS A 97 3.56 21.75 7.10
C LYS A 97 2.63 22.41 8.14
N LYS A 98 1.43 22.82 7.71
CA LYS A 98 0.42 23.37 8.59
C LYS A 98 -0.33 22.23 9.28
N ARG A 99 -0.85 22.53 10.46
CA ARG A 99 -1.71 21.64 11.23
C ARG A 99 -3.12 22.20 11.19
N ALA A 100 -4.11 21.32 11.12
CA ALA A 100 -5.50 21.70 11.27
C ALA A 100 -5.99 21.40 12.69
N MET A 101 -6.98 22.16 13.14
CA MET A 101 -7.80 21.82 14.30
C MET A 101 -9.15 21.33 13.80
N VAL A 102 -9.54 20.12 14.22
CA VAL A 102 -10.86 19.55 13.90
C VAL A 102 -11.65 19.40 15.18
N GLU A 103 -12.75 20.11 15.27
CA GLU A 103 -13.67 20.04 16.40
C GLU A 103 -14.90 19.24 15.99
N ILE A 104 -15.13 18.09 16.64
CA ILE A 104 -16.30 17.25 16.43
C ILE A 104 -17.28 17.52 17.57
N LEU A 105 -18.43 18.10 17.24
CA LEU A 105 -19.47 18.44 18.19
C LEU A 105 -20.61 17.44 18.07
N VAL A 106 -20.90 16.74 19.15
CA VAL A 106 -21.94 15.71 19.21
C VAL A 106 -23.04 16.04 20.21
N SER A 107 -24.26 15.63 19.90
CA SER A 107 -25.39 15.70 20.82
C SER A 107 -26.21 14.41 20.74
N ASN A 108 -26.31 13.69 21.85
CA ASN A 108 -26.96 12.39 21.89
C ASN A 108 -28.49 12.51 21.81
N ILE A 109 -29.14 11.71 20.96
CA ILE A 109 -30.60 11.65 20.89
C ILE A 109 -31.07 10.37 21.59
N PRO A 110 -31.87 10.45 22.67
CA PRO A 110 -32.41 9.25 23.32
C PRO A 110 -33.21 8.39 22.33
N LEU A 111 -32.92 7.10 22.31
CA LEU A 111 -33.76 6.12 21.64
C LEU A 111 -35.05 5.94 22.45
N HIS A 112 -36.22 6.05 21.82
CA HIS A 112 -37.52 6.01 22.49
C HIS A 112 -37.86 4.65 23.13
N ASN A 113 -37.13 3.58 22.80
CA ASN A 113 -37.28 2.25 23.36
C ASN A 113 -35.95 1.79 23.97
N LYS A 114 -36.00 1.14 25.15
CA LYS A 114 -34.88 0.33 25.67
C LYS A 114 -34.67 -0.83 24.70
N VAL A 115 -33.94 -0.61 23.62
CA VAL A 115 -33.51 -1.70 22.75
C VAL A 115 -32.33 -2.33 23.46
N ASP A 116 -32.59 -3.42 24.16
CA ASP A 116 -31.55 -4.24 24.76
C ASP A 116 -30.58 -4.66 23.66
N SER A 117 -29.30 -4.50 23.92
CA SER A 117 -28.23 -4.91 23.04
C SER A 117 -28.42 -6.37 22.60
N ILE A 118 -28.41 -6.64 21.29
CA ILE A 118 -28.69 -7.99 20.76
C ILE A 118 -27.35 -8.72 20.62
N LYS A 119 -27.22 -9.90 21.23
CA LYS A 119 -26.07 -10.79 20.93
C LYS A 119 -26.14 -11.18 19.46
N ALA A 120 -25.16 -10.78 18.67
CA ALA A 120 -24.96 -11.27 17.31
C ALA A 120 -24.23 -12.63 17.35
N ASN A 121 -24.05 -13.28 16.20
CA ASN A 121 -23.25 -14.52 16.11
C ASN A 121 -21.79 -14.27 16.58
N GLY A 122 -21.33 -15.00 17.59
CA GLY A 122 -19.98 -14.88 18.18
C GLY A 122 -19.91 -13.95 19.40
N ASP A 123 -18.76 -13.32 19.63
CA ASP A 123 -18.48 -12.42 20.78
C ASP A 123 -18.95 -10.96 20.56
N PHE A 124 -19.74 -10.68 19.52
CA PHE A 124 -20.14 -9.32 19.14
C PHE A 124 -21.56 -8.99 19.59
N ILE A 125 -21.76 -7.76 20.07
CA ILE A 125 -23.02 -7.21 20.57
C ILE A 125 -23.45 -6.08 19.64
N ALA A 126 -24.64 -6.17 19.04
CA ALA A 126 -25.21 -5.13 18.20
C ALA A 126 -25.90 -4.05 19.04
N VAL A 127 -25.58 -2.79 18.78
CA VAL A 127 -26.00 -1.62 19.54
C VAL A 127 -26.52 -0.54 18.58
N PRO A 128 -27.83 -0.20 18.63
CA PRO A 128 -28.37 0.91 17.86
C PRO A 128 -27.91 2.25 18.42
N TYR A 129 -27.78 3.26 17.56
CA TYR A 129 -27.40 4.62 17.94
C TYR A 129 -28.21 5.68 17.16
N LYS A 130 -28.35 6.86 17.78
CA LYS A 130 -28.90 8.08 17.15
C LYS A 130 -28.21 9.30 17.78
N ILE A 131 -27.48 10.07 17.00
CA ILE A 131 -26.65 11.19 17.48
C ILE A 131 -26.68 12.35 16.47
N LYS A 132 -26.77 13.59 16.92
CA LYS A 132 -26.51 14.75 16.07
C LYS A 132 -25.02 15.04 16.02
N CYS A 133 -24.51 15.37 14.84
CA CYS A 133 -23.10 15.67 14.64
C CYS A 133 -22.94 16.91 13.77
N ARG A 134 -22.10 17.85 14.20
CA ARG A 134 -21.50 18.87 13.34
C ARG A 134 -20.01 18.91 13.60
N TYR A 135 -19.26 19.45 12.67
CA TYR A 135 -17.83 19.61 12.86
C TYR A 135 -17.31 20.91 12.26
N ARG A 136 -16.20 21.38 12.81
CA ARG A 136 -15.49 22.57 12.38
C ARG A 136 -14.04 22.24 12.07
N ILE A 137 -13.50 22.87 11.04
CA ILE A 137 -12.08 22.81 10.69
C ILE A 137 -11.53 24.23 10.78
N SER A 138 -10.47 24.40 11.56
CA SER A 138 -9.75 25.67 11.68
C SER A 138 -8.27 25.48 11.39
N ASP A 139 -7.59 26.56 11.01
CA ASP A 139 -6.13 26.57 10.93
C ASP A 139 -5.48 26.74 12.32
N ASN A 140 -4.14 26.80 12.36
CA ASN A 140 -3.36 27.00 13.59
C ASN A 140 -3.58 28.35 14.27
N GLU A 141 -4.15 29.33 13.57
CA GLU A 141 -4.46 30.66 14.11
C GLU A 141 -5.91 30.74 14.64
N GLY A 142 -6.68 29.66 14.48
CA GLY A 142 -8.08 29.58 14.90
C GLY A 142 -9.06 30.12 13.85
N HIS A 143 -8.60 30.45 12.64
CA HIS A 143 -9.50 30.86 11.57
C HIS A 143 -10.32 29.67 11.08
N ILE A 144 -11.64 29.83 11.09
CA ILE A 144 -12.57 28.80 10.66
C ILE A 144 -12.49 28.68 9.14
N LEU A 145 -12.00 27.55 8.66
CA LEU A 145 -11.92 27.21 7.24
C LEU A 145 -13.22 26.62 6.73
N ASN A 146 -13.90 25.85 7.60
CA ASN A 146 -15.19 25.27 7.29
C ASN A 146 -15.95 24.85 8.54
N GLU A 147 -17.27 24.86 8.44
CA GLU A 147 -18.18 24.28 9.42
C GLU A 147 -19.28 23.54 8.69
N PHE A 148 -19.52 22.28 9.06
CA PHE A 148 -20.55 21.44 8.45
C PHE A 148 -21.41 20.80 9.51
N ASP A 149 -22.72 20.92 9.32
CA ASP A 149 -23.70 20.12 10.03
C ASP A 149 -23.96 18.83 9.27
N LEU A 150 -23.67 17.69 9.91
CA LEU A 150 -23.99 16.37 9.36
C LEU A 150 -25.41 15.94 9.72
N GLY A 151 -26.12 16.72 10.54
CA GLY A 151 -27.47 16.40 10.97
C GLY A 151 -27.49 15.23 11.93
N VAL A 152 -28.51 14.38 11.80
CA VAL A 152 -28.70 13.17 12.62
C VAL A 152 -28.01 11.99 11.95
N LEU A 153 -27.10 11.35 12.67
CA LEU A 153 -26.49 10.07 12.33
C LEU A 153 -27.20 8.97 13.13
N GLN A 154 -27.68 7.93 12.46
CA GLN A 154 -28.36 6.80 13.11
C GLN A 154 -28.05 5.47 12.42
N GLY A 155 -28.10 4.38 13.19
CA GLY A 155 -27.83 3.03 12.67
C GLY A 155 -27.60 2.01 13.78
N VAL A 156 -26.98 0.89 13.43
CA VAL A 156 -26.56 -0.18 14.34
C VAL A 156 -25.07 -0.44 14.13
N ASP A 157 -24.28 -0.47 15.20
CA ASP A 157 -22.88 -0.92 15.16
C ASP A 157 -22.67 -2.10 16.10
N SER A 158 -21.52 -2.76 16.03
CA SER A 158 -21.18 -3.90 16.87
C SER A 158 -20.00 -3.62 17.80
N THR A 159 -20.04 -4.15 19.02
CA THR A 159 -18.94 -4.06 20.00
C THR A 159 -18.67 -5.41 20.64
N LYS A 160 -17.40 -5.74 20.93
CA LYS A 160 -17.01 -6.94 21.68
C LYS A 160 -16.97 -6.72 23.19
N ASN A 161 -17.03 -5.47 23.65
CA ASN A 161 -16.79 -5.15 25.03
C ASN A 161 -18.11 -5.13 25.82
N GLU A 162 -18.32 -6.16 26.65
CA GLU A 162 -19.50 -6.26 27.50
C GLU A 162 -19.63 -5.12 28.53
N GLN A 163 -18.53 -4.49 28.96
CA GLN A 163 -18.57 -3.32 29.83
C GLN A 163 -18.99 -2.04 29.07
N TYR A 164 -18.52 -1.84 27.82
CA TYR A 164 -19.04 -0.77 26.94
C TYR A 164 -20.51 -0.99 26.56
N ALA A 165 -21.00 -2.23 26.57
CA ALA A 165 -22.42 -2.54 26.41
C ALA A 165 -23.24 -2.23 27.68
N LYS A 166 -22.60 -2.06 28.85
CA LYS A 166 -23.25 -1.92 30.18
C LYS A 166 -23.03 -0.56 30.87
N GLY A 167 -22.11 0.30 30.40
CA GLY A 167 -21.79 1.63 30.96
C GLY A 167 -21.93 2.76 29.93
N LEU A 168 -22.37 3.96 30.36
CA LEU A 168 -23.17 4.91 29.54
C LEU A 168 -24.33 4.20 28.81
N PRO A 169 -25.28 4.88 28.14
CA PRO A 169 -26.03 4.18 27.13
C PRO A 169 -25.02 3.79 26.04
N ALA A 170 -24.74 2.50 25.86
CA ALA A 170 -23.81 1.97 24.85
C ALA A 170 -24.02 2.60 23.45
N SER A 171 -25.26 2.97 23.15
CA SER A 171 -25.68 3.74 21.97
C SER A 171 -24.94 5.07 21.77
N SER A 172 -24.55 5.73 22.86
CA SER A 172 -23.87 7.03 22.85
C SER A 172 -22.41 6.88 22.42
N LEU A 173 -21.70 5.91 22.99
CA LEU A 173 -20.31 5.60 22.62
C LEU A 173 -20.23 5.12 21.17
N VAL A 174 -21.13 4.22 20.78
CA VAL A 174 -21.26 3.78 19.38
C VAL A 174 -21.61 4.94 18.44
N GLY A 175 -22.51 5.84 18.86
CA GLY A 175 -22.83 7.06 18.12
C GLY A 175 -21.62 7.98 17.95
N ILE A 176 -20.80 8.15 18.99
CA ILE A 176 -19.55 8.91 18.93
C ILE A 176 -18.57 8.27 17.95
N HIS A 177 -18.42 6.93 17.93
CA HIS A 177 -17.59 6.23 16.95
C HIS A 177 -18.08 6.51 15.52
N ALA A 178 -19.39 6.42 15.29
CA ALA A 178 -19.99 6.70 14.00
C ALA A 178 -19.73 8.15 13.57
N ALA A 179 -19.94 9.11 14.46
CA ALA A 179 -19.64 10.52 14.22
C ALA A 179 -18.17 10.75 13.88
N TYR A 180 -17.25 10.19 14.66
CA TYR A 180 -15.80 10.29 14.42
C TYR A 180 -15.41 9.74 13.04
N ARG A 181 -15.84 8.51 12.69
CA ARG A 181 -15.56 7.91 11.38
C ARG A 181 -16.12 8.76 10.25
N ARG A 182 -17.33 9.30 10.43
CA ARG A 182 -18.03 10.11 9.44
C ARG A 182 -17.33 11.45 9.19
N VAL A 183 -16.96 12.17 10.25
CA VAL A 183 -16.20 13.42 10.12
C VAL A 183 -14.84 13.14 9.49
N ARG A 184 -14.14 12.10 9.94
CA ARG A 184 -12.84 11.72 9.36
C ARG A 184 -12.95 11.50 7.85
N GLN A 185 -13.96 10.76 7.38
CA GLN A 185 -14.17 10.53 5.94
C GLN A 185 -14.40 11.83 5.17
N ASP A 186 -15.25 12.72 5.68
CA ASP A 186 -15.55 13.99 4.99
C ASP A 186 -14.34 14.95 4.98
N VAL A 187 -13.60 15.05 6.10
CA VAL A 187 -12.39 15.87 6.19
C VAL A 187 -11.29 15.33 5.28
N PHE A 188 -11.00 14.03 5.32
CA PHE A 188 -9.97 13.43 4.47
C PHE A 188 -10.32 13.52 2.99
N SER A 189 -11.59 13.37 2.62
CA SER A 189 -12.01 13.54 1.22
C SER A 189 -11.63 14.89 0.61
N LYS A 190 -11.43 15.90 1.45
CA LYS A 190 -10.98 17.25 1.05
C LYS A 190 -9.48 17.43 1.21
N TYR A 191 -8.89 16.96 2.32
CA TYR A 191 -7.57 17.39 2.77
C TYR A 191 -6.52 16.28 2.98
N GLY A 192 -6.89 15.00 2.93
CA GLY A 192 -5.92 13.92 3.12
C GLY A 192 -6.14 12.66 2.29
N PHE A 193 -5.19 11.75 2.42
CA PHE A 193 -5.22 10.42 1.85
C PHE A 193 -5.65 9.40 2.90
N GLY A 194 -6.39 8.38 2.48
CA GLY A 194 -6.68 7.25 3.35
C GLY A 194 -7.65 6.26 2.74
N THR A 195 -7.73 5.09 3.38
CA THR A 195 -8.71 4.07 3.03
C THR A 195 -9.98 4.27 3.86
N PHE A 196 -11.13 4.26 3.18
CA PHE A 196 -12.44 4.44 3.77
C PHE A 196 -13.39 3.37 3.28
N GLU A 197 -14.53 3.26 3.94
CA GLU A 197 -15.63 2.42 3.49
C GLU A 197 -16.81 3.31 3.14
N THR A 198 -17.51 2.98 2.05
CA THR A 198 -18.77 3.61 1.67
C THR A 198 -19.84 2.53 1.60
N PRO A 199 -21.08 2.81 2.05
CA PRO A 199 -22.18 1.92 1.76
C PRO A 199 -22.34 1.79 0.24
N PHE A 200 -22.49 0.56 -0.24
CA PHE A 200 -22.85 0.28 -1.62
C PHE A 200 -24.09 -0.60 -1.64
N TYR A 201 -25.15 -0.07 -2.21
CA TYR A 201 -26.37 -0.81 -2.53
C TYR A 201 -27.02 -0.19 -3.75
N LEU A 202 -27.58 -1.04 -4.60
CA LEU A 202 -28.36 -0.62 -5.75
C LEU A 202 -29.81 -1.06 -5.54
N VAL A 203 -30.74 -0.13 -5.75
CA VAL A 203 -32.17 -0.37 -5.62
C VAL A 203 -32.73 -0.97 -6.91
N ASP A 204 -33.74 -1.83 -6.81
CA ASP A 204 -34.43 -2.40 -7.98
C ASP A 204 -35.32 -1.38 -8.67
N ILE A 205 -35.26 -1.35 -10.01
CA ILE A 205 -36.10 -0.50 -10.86
C ILE A 205 -36.80 -1.41 -11.87
N PRO A 206 -37.98 -1.96 -11.54
CA PRO A 206 -38.62 -3.03 -12.29
C PRO A 206 -39.11 -2.64 -13.70
N GLU A 207 -39.26 -1.34 -13.98
CA GLU A 207 -39.75 -0.78 -15.24
C GLU A 207 -38.72 -0.92 -16.38
N ILE A 208 -37.44 -1.05 -16.04
CA ILE A 208 -36.36 -1.18 -17.02
C ILE A 208 -35.97 -2.65 -17.16
N SER A 209 -36.36 -3.24 -18.30
CA SER A 209 -36.03 -4.62 -18.64
C SER A 209 -34.53 -4.90 -18.55
N ASN A 210 -34.16 -6.08 -18.03
CA ASN A 210 -32.78 -6.56 -17.84
C ASN A 210 -31.92 -5.78 -16.83
N LEU A 211 -32.42 -4.69 -16.24
CA LEU A 211 -31.64 -3.91 -15.28
C LEU A 211 -31.34 -4.69 -13.99
N SER A 212 -32.26 -5.55 -13.55
CA SER A 212 -32.04 -6.41 -12.37
C SER A 212 -30.89 -7.41 -12.56
N GLU A 213 -30.76 -8.00 -13.76
CA GLU A 213 -29.62 -8.88 -14.08
C GLU A 213 -28.29 -8.09 -14.09
N LEU A 214 -28.28 -6.90 -14.71
CA LEU A 214 -27.11 -6.03 -14.70
C LEU A 214 -26.76 -5.58 -13.28
N LYS A 215 -27.76 -5.30 -12.44
CA LYS A 215 -27.59 -4.96 -11.02
C LYS A 215 -26.86 -6.08 -10.30
N SER A 216 -27.30 -7.33 -10.46
CA SER A 216 -26.63 -8.49 -9.86
C SER A 216 -25.17 -8.59 -10.29
N ARG A 217 -24.87 -8.38 -11.57
CA ARG A 217 -23.48 -8.37 -12.07
C ARG A 217 -22.64 -7.25 -11.47
N VAL A 218 -23.24 -6.07 -11.25
CA VAL A 218 -22.56 -4.95 -10.60
C VAL A 218 -22.29 -5.25 -9.13
N ILE A 219 -23.28 -5.75 -8.40
CA ILE A 219 -23.13 -6.16 -7.00
C ILE A 219 -22.01 -7.22 -6.90
N ASP A 220 -22.03 -8.25 -7.75
CA ASP A 220 -20.99 -9.28 -7.79
C ASP A 220 -19.61 -8.68 -8.06
N ALA A 221 -19.50 -7.74 -9.00
CA ALA A 221 -18.23 -7.08 -9.34
C ALA A 221 -17.68 -6.24 -8.18
N ILE A 222 -18.57 -5.60 -7.41
CA ILE A 222 -18.19 -4.68 -6.33
C ILE A 222 -17.91 -5.43 -5.02
N GLU A 223 -18.76 -6.38 -4.64
CA GLU A 223 -18.60 -7.15 -3.40
C GLU A 223 -17.38 -8.07 -3.43
N ASN A 224 -17.02 -8.55 -4.62
CA ASN A 224 -15.85 -9.42 -4.81
C ASN A 224 -14.59 -8.66 -5.25
N LYS A 225 -14.63 -7.32 -5.31
CA LYS A 225 -13.47 -6.53 -5.71
C LYS A 225 -12.34 -6.73 -4.70
N LYS A 226 -11.14 -6.93 -5.24
CA LYS A 226 -9.93 -7.23 -4.44
C LYS A 226 -9.08 -5.99 -4.17
N HIS A 227 -9.17 -5.03 -5.06
CA HIS A 227 -8.37 -3.82 -5.01
C HIS A 227 -9.16 -2.67 -4.40
N LEU A 228 -8.47 -1.63 -3.94
CA LEU A 228 -9.13 -0.42 -3.43
C LEU A 228 -9.87 0.34 -4.54
N LEU A 229 -9.52 0.10 -5.80
CA LEU A 229 -10.11 0.72 -6.99
C LEU A 229 -10.72 -0.35 -7.90
N LEU A 230 -11.56 0.07 -8.84
CA LEU A 230 -12.13 -0.85 -9.83
C LEU A 230 -11.15 -1.09 -10.98
N THR A 231 -11.04 -2.35 -11.37
CA THR A 231 -10.36 -2.78 -12.59
C THR A 231 -11.14 -2.31 -13.82
N LYS A 232 -10.47 -2.29 -14.99
CA LYS A 232 -11.12 -1.97 -16.27
C LYS A 232 -12.33 -2.87 -16.57
N SER A 233 -12.24 -4.16 -16.22
CA SER A 233 -13.32 -5.12 -16.41
C SER A 233 -14.52 -4.79 -15.51
N GLU A 234 -14.29 -4.51 -14.24
CA GLU A 234 -15.35 -4.14 -13.29
C GLU A 234 -16.00 -2.81 -13.70
N LYS A 235 -15.20 -1.80 -14.09
CA LYS A 235 -15.74 -0.52 -14.61
C LYS A 235 -16.63 -0.72 -15.83
N ASN A 236 -16.32 -1.65 -16.73
CA ASN A 236 -17.18 -1.93 -17.89
C ASN A 236 -18.54 -2.52 -17.48
N ILE A 237 -18.60 -3.33 -16.42
CA ILE A 237 -19.86 -3.87 -15.89
C ILE A 237 -20.72 -2.74 -15.32
N LEU A 238 -20.12 -1.86 -14.52
CA LEU A 238 -20.80 -0.69 -13.96
C LEU A 238 -21.28 0.28 -15.05
N ARG A 239 -20.45 0.52 -16.07
CA ARG A 239 -20.79 1.39 -17.19
C ARG A 239 -22.00 0.88 -17.95
N LEU A 240 -22.06 -0.42 -18.24
CA LEU A 240 -23.22 -1.00 -18.90
C LEU A 240 -24.52 -0.79 -18.10
N TYR A 241 -24.47 -0.99 -16.78
CA TYR A 241 -25.62 -0.74 -15.91
C TYR A 241 -26.03 0.75 -15.93
N ALA A 242 -25.07 1.66 -15.74
CA ALA A 242 -25.32 3.10 -15.70
C ALA A 242 -25.85 3.64 -17.04
N ASP A 243 -25.32 3.15 -18.16
CA ASP A 243 -25.76 3.55 -19.51
C ASP A 243 -27.20 3.08 -19.77
N VAL A 244 -27.55 1.84 -19.41
CA VAL A 244 -28.93 1.33 -19.56
C VAL A 244 -29.90 2.10 -18.66
N LEU A 245 -29.54 2.37 -17.41
CA LEU A 245 -30.39 3.12 -16.48
C LEU A 245 -30.58 4.56 -16.94
N SER A 246 -29.50 5.26 -17.28
CA SER A 246 -29.56 6.67 -17.71
C SER A 246 -30.34 6.85 -19.02
N TYR A 247 -30.18 5.94 -19.99
CA TYR A 247 -30.92 5.99 -21.25
C TYR A 247 -32.43 5.79 -21.05
N ASN A 248 -32.81 4.92 -20.11
CA ASN A 248 -34.21 4.58 -19.85
C ASN A 248 -34.83 5.30 -18.64
N ILE A 249 -34.15 6.32 -18.10
CA ILE A 249 -34.60 6.98 -16.87
C ILE A 249 -36.02 7.58 -17.01
N GLY A 250 -36.39 8.02 -18.22
CA GLY A 250 -37.72 8.53 -18.52
C GLY A 250 -38.86 7.48 -18.46
N LEU A 251 -38.54 6.19 -18.32
CA LEU A 251 -39.51 5.13 -18.06
C LEU A 251 -39.83 4.95 -16.56
N CYS A 252 -39.03 5.56 -15.67
CA CYS A 252 -39.22 5.45 -14.23
C CYS A 252 -40.43 6.30 -13.78
N LYS A 253 -41.18 5.80 -12.79
CA LYS A 253 -42.21 6.61 -12.11
C LYS A 253 -41.54 7.63 -11.19
N GLU A 254 -42.29 8.68 -10.81
CA GLU A 254 -41.82 9.73 -9.92
C GLU A 254 -41.25 9.18 -8.60
N GLU A 255 -41.95 8.20 -8.00
CA GLU A 255 -41.53 7.49 -6.78
C GLU A 255 -40.24 6.67 -6.94
N GLN A 256 -39.79 6.42 -8.17
CA GLN A 256 -38.59 5.64 -8.50
C GLN A 256 -37.43 6.51 -8.99
N MET A 257 -37.68 7.79 -9.26
CA MET A 257 -36.64 8.73 -9.67
C MET A 257 -35.57 8.85 -8.58
N VAL A 258 -35.98 8.82 -7.30
CA VAL A 258 -35.08 8.81 -6.15
C VAL A 258 -34.08 7.64 -6.21
N ASP A 259 -34.57 6.44 -6.52
CA ASP A 259 -33.78 5.21 -6.61
C ASP A 259 -32.88 5.20 -7.85
N ALA A 260 -33.40 5.68 -8.99
CA ALA A 260 -32.64 5.82 -10.22
C ALA A 260 -31.44 6.77 -10.05
N TYR A 261 -31.68 7.96 -9.48
CA TYR A 261 -30.61 8.93 -9.25
C TYR A 261 -29.64 8.51 -8.16
N HIS A 262 -30.11 7.84 -7.09
CA HIS A 262 -29.25 7.19 -6.10
C HIS A 262 -28.28 6.22 -6.78
N ASN A 263 -28.81 5.26 -7.54
CA ASN A 263 -28.02 4.26 -8.27
C ASN A 263 -27.01 4.89 -9.23
N LEU A 264 -27.45 5.86 -10.05
CA LEU A 264 -26.58 6.57 -10.99
C LEU A 264 -25.45 7.33 -10.28
N SER A 265 -25.75 8.02 -9.18
CA SER A 265 -24.77 8.81 -8.43
C SER A 265 -23.61 7.94 -7.91
N ILE A 266 -23.93 6.75 -7.38
CA ILE A 266 -22.93 5.78 -6.89
C ILE A 266 -22.16 5.19 -8.07
N CYS A 267 -22.84 4.78 -9.14
CA CYS A 267 -22.19 4.19 -10.31
C CYS A 267 -21.23 5.17 -10.97
N TYR A 268 -21.64 6.42 -11.21
CA TYR A 268 -20.77 7.44 -11.82
C TYR A 268 -19.59 7.83 -10.93
N ALA A 269 -19.76 7.84 -9.60
CA ALA A 269 -18.66 8.04 -8.68
C ALA A 269 -17.60 6.93 -8.82
N TRP A 270 -18.01 5.66 -8.87
CA TRP A 270 -17.13 4.52 -9.10
C TRP A 270 -16.51 4.49 -10.50
N LEU A 271 -17.21 4.99 -11.51
CA LEU A 271 -16.71 5.17 -12.87
C LEU A 271 -15.74 6.36 -13.00
N GLU A 272 -15.55 7.14 -11.92
CA GLU A 272 -14.68 8.31 -11.88
C GLU A 272 -15.15 9.42 -12.83
N GLU A 273 -16.47 9.60 -12.94
CA GLU A 273 -17.14 10.58 -13.80
C GLU A 273 -17.72 11.73 -12.94
N PRO A 274 -16.89 12.71 -12.51
CA PRO A 274 -17.25 13.64 -11.43
C PRO A 274 -18.48 14.50 -11.70
N GLU A 275 -18.64 15.01 -12.92
CA GLU A 275 -19.78 15.87 -13.26
C GLU A 275 -21.10 15.09 -13.25
N LYS A 276 -21.12 13.90 -13.86
CA LYS A 276 -22.33 13.05 -13.86
C LYS A 276 -22.68 12.53 -12.48
N ALA A 277 -21.66 12.19 -11.67
CA ALA A 277 -21.86 11.77 -10.28
C ALA A 277 -22.50 12.90 -9.46
N ARG A 278 -21.98 14.13 -9.61
CA ARG A 278 -22.53 15.33 -8.96
C ARG A 278 -23.95 15.63 -9.42
N GLU A 279 -24.20 15.65 -10.72
CA GLU A 279 -25.53 15.90 -11.28
C GLU A 279 -26.56 14.88 -10.78
N ALA A 280 -26.24 13.58 -10.84
CA ALA A 280 -27.13 12.54 -10.33
C ALA A 280 -27.35 12.66 -8.81
N TYR A 281 -26.32 13.02 -8.05
CA TYR A 281 -26.45 13.26 -6.61
C TYR A 281 -27.34 14.45 -6.28
N GLU A 282 -27.19 15.56 -7.00
CA GLU A 282 -28.04 16.76 -6.85
C GLU A 282 -29.50 16.44 -7.18
N GLN A 283 -29.77 15.63 -8.21
CA GLN A 283 -31.12 15.17 -8.53
C GLN A 283 -31.67 14.23 -7.45
N TYR A 284 -30.88 13.27 -6.97
CA TYR A 284 -31.25 12.39 -5.88
C TYR A 284 -31.71 13.21 -4.65
N GLY A 285 -30.97 14.25 -4.29
CA GLY A 285 -31.29 15.12 -3.16
C GLY A 285 -32.63 15.86 -3.27
N GLN A 286 -33.20 16.05 -4.47
CA GLN A 286 -34.52 16.69 -4.64
C GLN A 286 -35.67 15.81 -4.16
N TYR A 287 -35.48 14.50 -4.13
CA TYR A 287 -36.50 13.52 -3.74
C TYR A 287 -36.30 12.97 -2.31
N VAL A 288 -35.23 13.39 -1.63
CA VAL A 288 -34.91 12.93 -0.27
C VAL A 288 -35.79 13.67 0.74
N ASP A 289 -36.71 12.94 1.35
CA ASP A 289 -37.55 13.42 2.45
C ASP A 289 -37.42 12.53 3.70
N GLY A 290 -37.48 13.15 4.88
CA GLY A 290 -37.33 12.50 6.18
C GLY A 290 -35.90 12.35 6.69
N GLU A 291 -35.75 12.26 8.02
CA GLU A 291 -34.44 12.24 8.70
C GLU A 291 -33.54 11.06 8.28
N LEU A 292 -34.12 9.88 8.00
CA LEU A 292 -33.36 8.68 7.63
C LEU A 292 -32.77 8.81 6.23
N ALA A 293 -33.59 9.15 5.23
CA ALA A 293 -33.14 9.33 3.86
C ALA A 293 -32.11 10.47 3.76
N LEU A 294 -32.29 11.55 4.54
CA LEU A 294 -31.31 12.63 4.63
C LEU A 294 -29.97 12.15 5.22
N SER A 295 -29.99 11.27 6.21
CA SER A 295 -28.77 10.65 6.76
C SER A 295 -28.05 9.81 5.72
N GLU A 296 -28.76 9.00 4.93
CA GLU A 296 -28.20 8.16 3.86
C GLU A 296 -27.64 9.01 2.71
N TYR A 297 -28.41 10.00 2.24
CA TYR A 297 -27.97 10.99 1.26
C TYR A 297 -26.67 11.67 1.71
N ASN A 298 -26.67 12.18 2.94
CA ASN A 298 -25.49 12.83 3.50
C ASN A 298 -24.32 11.87 3.62
N ALA A 299 -24.55 10.58 3.93
CA ALA A 299 -23.51 9.56 4.06
C ALA A 299 -22.72 9.35 2.76
N LEU A 300 -23.39 9.39 1.60
CA LEU A 300 -22.76 9.21 0.28
C LEU A 300 -21.90 10.41 -0.15
N ARG A 301 -22.19 11.62 0.36
CA ARG A 301 -21.58 12.88 -0.09
C ARG A 301 -20.05 12.84 -0.33
N PRO A 302 -19.19 12.40 0.62
CA PRO A 302 -17.75 12.44 0.47
C PRO A 302 -17.27 11.48 -0.62
N PHE A 303 -17.94 10.33 -0.77
CA PHE A 303 -17.65 9.42 -1.86
C PHE A 303 -18.12 10.04 -3.18
N VAL A 304 -19.41 10.31 -3.34
CA VAL A 304 -19.98 10.72 -4.63
C VAL A 304 -19.42 12.04 -5.15
N LEU A 305 -19.18 13.03 -4.28
CA LEU A 305 -18.72 14.35 -4.71
C LEU A 305 -17.19 14.50 -4.75
N ASN A 306 -16.45 13.80 -3.86
CA ASN A 306 -15.00 14.05 -3.73
C ASN A 306 -14.13 12.90 -4.26
N TYR A 307 -14.57 11.64 -4.18
CA TYR A 307 -13.80 10.52 -4.73
C TYR A 307 -13.54 10.65 -6.24
N PRO A 308 -14.53 10.87 -7.12
CA PRO A 308 -14.28 10.90 -8.57
C PRO A 308 -13.38 12.08 -8.97
N VAL A 309 -13.55 13.24 -8.31
CA VAL A 309 -12.69 14.42 -8.52
C VAL A 309 -11.24 14.10 -8.16
N ALA A 310 -11.01 13.45 -7.00
CA ALA A 310 -9.69 13.07 -6.57
C ALA A 310 -9.08 11.97 -7.45
N ALA A 311 -9.87 10.99 -7.88
CA ALA A 311 -9.42 9.90 -8.73
C ALA A 311 -8.91 10.40 -10.10
N VAL A 312 -9.63 11.34 -10.72
CA VAL A 312 -9.19 12.00 -11.97
C VAL A 312 -7.89 12.77 -11.75
N LYS A 313 -7.81 13.55 -10.66
CA LYS A 313 -6.65 14.39 -10.33
C LYS A 313 -5.38 13.57 -10.03
N TYR A 314 -5.51 12.45 -9.33
CA TYR A 314 -4.42 11.58 -8.91
C TYR A 314 -4.38 10.25 -9.68
N ALA A 315 -4.82 10.25 -10.94
CA ALA A 315 -4.89 9.03 -11.75
C ALA A 315 -3.56 8.22 -11.80
N PRO A 316 -2.37 8.84 -11.89
CA PRO A 316 -1.11 8.08 -11.83
C PRO A 316 -0.90 7.34 -10.51
N LEU A 317 -1.15 7.99 -9.37
CA LEU A 317 -1.09 7.36 -8.04
C LEU A 317 -2.12 6.22 -7.93
N PHE A 318 -3.34 6.45 -8.39
CA PHE A 318 -4.41 5.46 -8.35
C PHE A 318 -4.05 4.22 -9.18
N ASN A 319 -3.40 4.39 -10.34
CA ASN A 319 -2.89 3.28 -11.13
C ASN A 319 -1.86 2.43 -10.36
N VAL A 320 -1.03 3.06 -9.51
CA VAL A 320 -0.10 2.32 -8.64
C VAL A 320 -0.86 1.56 -7.56
N ILE A 321 -1.74 2.24 -6.83
CA ILE A 321 -2.50 1.67 -5.70
C ILE A 321 -3.40 0.51 -6.13
N ASN A 322 -3.85 0.48 -7.39
CA ASN A 322 -4.67 -0.63 -7.90
C ASN A 322 -3.90 -1.96 -8.02
N ARG A 323 -2.58 -1.98 -7.86
CA ARG A 323 -1.79 -3.21 -7.86
C ARG A 323 -1.84 -3.88 -6.48
N ASN A 324 -1.47 -5.15 -6.41
CA ASN A 324 -1.31 -5.83 -5.12
C ASN A 324 -0.02 -5.34 -4.44
N MET A 325 -0.10 -4.22 -3.70
CA MET A 325 1.03 -3.58 -2.99
C MET A 325 1.77 -4.55 -2.10
N SER A 326 1.00 -5.36 -1.41
CA SER A 326 1.43 -6.46 -0.55
C SER A 326 2.35 -7.45 -1.29
N ARG A 327 1.98 -7.92 -2.49
CA ARG A 327 2.82 -8.78 -3.33
C ARG A 327 4.04 -8.03 -3.84
N PHE A 328 3.84 -6.77 -4.22
CA PHE A 328 4.88 -5.94 -4.84
C PHE A 328 6.03 -5.65 -3.87
N VAL A 329 5.74 -5.20 -2.64
CA VAL A 329 6.76 -4.94 -1.61
C VAL A 329 7.49 -6.22 -1.23
N ASP A 330 6.76 -7.33 -1.02
CA ASP A 330 7.39 -8.61 -0.71
C ASP A 330 8.34 -9.04 -1.84
N TYR A 331 7.88 -9.05 -3.09
CA TYR A 331 8.70 -9.54 -4.20
C TYR A 331 9.91 -8.65 -4.45
N TYR A 332 9.77 -7.33 -4.29
CA TYR A 332 10.92 -6.42 -4.35
C TYR A 332 11.93 -6.75 -3.26
N THR A 333 11.51 -6.83 -1.99
CA THR A 333 12.39 -7.13 -0.84
C THR A 333 13.12 -8.46 -1.01
N TYR A 334 12.42 -9.50 -1.47
CA TYR A 334 13.09 -10.78 -1.71
C TYR A 334 14.03 -10.73 -2.92
N ASN A 335 13.64 -10.08 -4.02
CA ASN A 335 14.51 -9.96 -5.20
C ASN A 335 15.78 -9.17 -4.87
N ASP A 336 15.67 -8.08 -4.13
CA ASP A 336 16.82 -7.24 -3.73
C ASP A 336 17.78 -8.05 -2.86
N LEU A 337 17.28 -8.68 -1.79
CA LEU A 337 18.11 -9.52 -0.92
C LEU A 337 18.75 -10.70 -1.67
N ILE A 338 18.01 -11.35 -2.58
CA ILE A 338 18.56 -12.45 -3.40
C ILE A 338 19.67 -11.93 -4.33
N CYS A 339 19.49 -10.77 -4.96
CA CYS A 339 20.51 -10.14 -5.78
C CYS A 339 21.77 -9.83 -4.97
N GLN A 340 21.61 -9.31 -3.75
CA GLN A 340 22.72 -9.10 -2.82
C GLN A 340 23.45 -10.41 -2.47
N VAL A 341 22.71 -11.47 -2.11
CA VAL A 341 23.27 -12.79 -1.77
C VAL A 341 24.06 -13.40 -2.94
N PHE A 342 23.58 -13.23 -4.17
CA PHE A 342 24.27 -13.73 -5.36
C PHE A 342 25.24 -12.75 -6.00
N ARG A 343 25.44 -11.57 -5.40
CA ARG A 343 26.34 -10.51 -5.91
C ARG A 343 25.98 -10.10 -7.35
N LEU A 344 24.70 -9.87 -7.59
CA LEU A 344 24.21 -9.25 -8.81
C LEU A 344 24.19 -7.73 -8.63
N ASN A 345 24.81 -7.00 -9.55
CA ASN A 345 24.62 -5.56 -9.62
C ASN A 345 23.31 -5.22 -10.35
N TYR A 346 22.75 -6.13 -11.15
CA TYR A 346 21.47 -5.90 -11.82
C TYR A 346 20.29 -6.37 -10.94
N PRO A 347 19.17 -5.60 -10.86
CA PRO A 347 17.96 -5.93 -10.09
C PRO A 347 17.17 -7.04 -10.77
N PHE A 348 17.71 -8.25 -10.79
CA PHE A 348 17.05 -9.38 -11.43
C PHE A 348 15.78 -9.80 -10.68
N GLN A 349 14.68 -9.93 -11.40
CA GLN A 349 13.39 -10.33 -10.84
C GLN A 349 13.27 -11.87 -10.77
N PHE A 350 13.92 -12.48 -9.77
CA PHE A 350 13.79 -13.91 -9.47
C PHE A 350 12.33 -14.32 -9.18
N PHE A 351 11.63 -13.48 -8.43
CA PHE A 351 10.18 -13.46 -8.30
C PHE A 351 9.59 -12.45 -9.27
N PRO A 352 9.02 -12.89 -10.39
CA PRO A 352 8.44 -11.98 -11.35
C PRO A 352 7.20 -11.29 -10.77
N LEU A 353 7.16 -9.97 -10.91
CA LEU A 353 6.01 -9.15 -10.54
C LEU A 353 4.83 -9.37 -11.50
N ASN A 354 5.14 -9.74 -12.74
CA ASN A 354 4.17 -10.06 -13.78
C ASN A 354 3.96 -11.56 -13.92
N ASP A 355 2.71 -11.95 -14.20
CA ASP A 355 2.39 -13.34 -14.45
C ASP A 355 2.84 -13.74 -15.87
N CYS A 356 3.38 -14.95 -16.01
CA CYS A 356 3.75 -15.47 -17.32
C CYS A 356 2.51 -15.81 -18.15
N LYS A 357 2.60 -15.57 -19.47
CA LYS A 357 1.54 -15.91 -20.42
C LYS A 357 1.44 -17.44 -20.56
N GLY A 358 0.23 -17.95 -20.77
CA GLY A 358 0.01 -19.37 -21.08
C GLY A 358 0.03 -20.35 -19.90
N LYS A 359 -0.06 -19.87 -18.66
CA LYS A 359 -0.18 -20.68 -17.44
C LYS A 359 0.91 -21.77 -17.27
N PRO A 360 2.20 -21.41 -17.19
CA PRO A 360 3.26 -22.39 -16.97
C PRO A 360 3.07 -23.12 -15.64
N LYS A 361 3.48 -24.39 -15.58
CA LYS A 361 3.63 -25.19 -14.35
C LYS A 361 4.94 -24.87 -13.63
N SER A 362 6.01 -24.61 -14.37
CA SER A 362 7.31 -24.28 -13.79
C SER A 362 8.21 -23.49 -14.74
N ILE A 363 9.17 -22.79 -14.15
CA ILE A 363 10.27 -22.12 -14.84
C ILE A 363 11.56 -22.61 -14.20
N GLU A 364 12.51 -23.06 -15.02
CA GLU A 364 13.87 -23.36 -14.60
C GLU A 364 14.80 -22.42 -15.34
N GLY A 365 15.70 -21.75 -14.63
CA GLY A 365 16.60 -20.79 -15.26
C GLY A 365 18.01 -20.78 -14.69
N ASN A 366 18.91 -20.27 -15.53
CA ASN A 366 20.32 -20.10 -15.27
C ASN A 366 20.69 -18.64 -15.53
N LEU A 367 21.41 -18.05 -14.59
CA LEU A 367 22.03 -16.74 -14.74
C LEU A 367 23.55 -16.93 -14.69
N THR A 368 24.22 -16.55 -15.77
CA THR A 368 25.68 -16.59 -15.88
C THR A 368 26.21 -15.17 -15.89
N HIS A 369 27.19 -14.90 -15.03
CA HIS A 369 28.01 -13.68 -15.05
C HIS A 369 29.44 -14.08 -15.42
N LEU A 370 30.15 -13.24 -16.19
CA LEU A 370 31.57 -13.44 -16.53
C LEU A 370 32.38 -13.90 -15.31
N ASN A 371 33.13 -15.00 -15.47
CA ASN A 371 34.00 -15.63 -14.45
C ASN A 371 33.30 -16.22 -13.22
N ASN A 372 31.96 -16.29 -13.17
CA ASN A 372 31.22 -16.91 -12.08
C ASN A 372 30.51 -18.20 -12.52
N MET A 373 30.38 -19.14 -11.57
CA MET A 373 29.51 -20.29 -11.75
C MET A 373 28.05 -19.84 -11.86
N PRO A 374 27.22 -20.50 -12.70
CA PRO A 374 25.83 -20.12 -12.89
C PRO A 374 25.03 -20.15 -11.58
N ILE A 375 24.15 -19.16 -11.43
CA ILE A 375 23.07 -19.21 -10.45
C ILE A 375 21.93 -19.97 -11.10
N THR A 376 21.50 -21.05 -10.47
CA THR A 376 20.34 -21.83 -10.91
C THR A 376 19.13 -21.45 -10.07
N TYR A 377 17.97 -21.29 -10.71
CA TYR A 377 16.73 -21.01 -10.00
C TYR A 377 15.55 -21.79 -10.59
N LYS A 378 14.54 -22.02 -9.75
CA LYS A 378 13.29 -22.67 -10.12
C LYS A 378 12.11 -21.94 -9.51
N VAL A 379 11.09 -21.69 -10.32
CA VAL A 379 9.78 -21.19 -9.93
C VAL A 379 8.76 -22.27 -10.26
N GLU A 380 7.89 -22.61 -9.31
CA GLU A 380 6.75 -23.50 -9.54
C GLU A 380 5.44 -22.73 -9.39
N TYR A 381 4.45 -23.08 -10.20
CA TYR A 381 3.14 -22.46 -10.19
C TYR A 381 2.06 -23.43 -9.71
N ASP A 382 0.99 -22.88 -9.15
CA ASP A 382 -0.21 -23.65 -8.80
C ASP A 382 -1.22 -23.70 -9.96
N ALA A 383 -2.33 -24.41 -9.76
CA ALA A 383 -3.38 -24.55 -10.76
C ALA A 383 -4.09 -23.24 -11.12
N GLN A 384 -3.92 -22.19 -10.29
CA GLN A 384 -4.44 -20.85 -10.52
C GLN A 384 -3.40 -19.93 -11.20
N ASN A 385 -2.27 -20.48 -11.67
CA ASN A 385 -1.15 -19.75 -12.26
C ASN A 385 -0.48 -18.75 -11.30
N ARG A 386 -0.48 -19.04 -10.00
CA ARG A 386 0.22 -18.24 -8.98
C ARG A 386 1.51 -18.92 -8.59
N ILE A 387 2.53 -18.16 -8.20
CA ILE A 387 3.79 -18.74 -7.72
C ILE A 387 3.53 -19.55 -6.45
N LYS A 388 3.79 -20.84 -6.52
CA LYS A 388 3.68 -21.82 -5.44
C LYS A 388 4.99 -21.92 -4.64
N SER A 389 6.12 -21.94 -5.35
CA SER A 389 7.42 -22.06 -4.72
C SER A 389 8.51 -21.40 -5.56
N PHE A 390 9.57 -20.98 -4.88
CA PHE A 390 10.80 -20.49 -5.50
C PHE A 390 12.01 -21.06 -4.77
N SER A 391 13.06 -21.38 -5.52
CA SER A 391 14.36 -21.74 -4.98
C SER A 391 15.47 -21.27 -5.90
N ALA A 392 16.62 -20.93 -5.32
CA ALA A 392 17.81 -20.59 -6.08
C ALA A 392 19.08 -21.06 -5.37
N SER A 393 20.12 -21.35 -6.15
CA SER A 393 21.44 -21.75 -5.63
C SER A 393 22.58 -21.39 -6.55
N GLN A 394 23.77 -21.27 -5.98
CA GLN A 394 25.02 -21.06 -6.70
C GLN A 394 26.13 -21.87 -6.02
N VAL A 395 27.01 -22.47 -6.81
CA VAL A 395 28.27 -23.03 -6.28
C VAL A 395 29.34 -21.96 -6.42
N VAL A 396 29.92 -21.51 -5.33
CA VAL A 396 31.00 -20.53 -5.32
C VAL A 396 32.31 -21.21 -4.97
N ILE A 397 33.41 -20.65 -5.48
CA ILE A 397 34.77 -21.02 -5.08
C ILE A 397 35.26 -19.86 -4.22
N ASP A 398 35.62 -20.13 -2.98
CA ASP A 398 36.15 -19.09 -2.08
C ASP A 398 37.59 -18.71 -2.43
N ASP A 399 38.12 -17.70 -1.74
CA ASP A 399 39.47 -17.17 -2.00
C ASP A 399 40.60 -18.18 -1.64
N GLU A 400 40.26 -19.32 -1.05
CA GLU A 400 41.12 -20.47 -0.71
C GLU A 400 40.93 -21.65 -1.69
N GLY A 401 40.06 -21.52 -2.69
CA GLY A 401 39.81 -22.55 -3.70
C GLY A 401 38.78 -23.61 -3.29
N LYS A 402 38.15 -23.48 -2.13
CA LYS A 402 37.14 -24.42 -1.63
C LYS A 402 35.77 -24.10 -2.23
N LYS A 403 35.08 -25.16 -2.65
CA LYS A 403 33.72 -25.07 -3.18
C LYS A 403 32.72 -24.97 -2.02
N GLU A 404 31.90 -23.94 -2.06
CA GLU A 404 30.77 -23.74 -1.15
C GLU A 404 29.47 -23.63 -1.97
N LYS A 405 28.41 -24.28 -1.51
CA LYS A 405 27.09 -24.17 -2.13
C LYS A 405 26.26 -23.17 -1.35
N ILE A 406 25.94 -22.05 -1.98
CA ILE A 406 24.99 -21.06 -1.48
C ILE A 406 23.60 -21.48 -1.96
N LYS A 407 22.65 -21.58 -1.04
CA LYS A 407 21.27 -21.96 -1.35
C LYS A 407 20.31 -21.06 -0.59
N ILE A 408 19.37 -20.47 -1.33
CA ILE A 408 18.22 -19.77 -0.77
C ILE A 408 17.24 -20.81 -0.23
N ASN A 409 16.72 -20.58 0.98
CA ASN A 409 15.64 -21.41 1.53
C ASN A 409 14.45 -21.41 0.57
N THR A 410 13.81 -22.55 0.38
CA THR A 410 12.64 -22.60 -0.51
C THR A 410 11.57 -21.67 0.02
N LEU A 411 11.23 -20.69 -0.79
CA LEU A 411 10.26 -19.66 -0.48
C LEU A 411 8.90 -20.08 -1.03
N GLN A 412 7.86 -19.86 -0.24
CA GLN A 412 6.49 -20.24 -0.56
C GLN A 412 5.56 -19.06 -0.34
N PRO A 413 5.21 -18.32 -1.41
CA PRO A 413 4.13 -17.36 -1.35
C PRO A 413 2.85 -18.03 -0.84
N LYS A 414 2.17 -17.36 0.09
CA LYS A 414 0.91 -17.80 0.66
C LYS A 414 -0.21 -16.92 0.12
N TYR A 415 -1.34 -17.56 -0.09
CA TYR A 415 -2.54 -16.91 -0.59
C TYR A 415 -3.72 -17.20 0.34
N SER A 416 -4.57 -16.20 0.54
CA SER A 416 -5.84 -16.35 1.23
C SER A 416 -6.70 -17.38 0.52
N LYS A 417 -7.19 -18.39 1.25
CA LYS A 417 -8.13 -19.37 0.69
C LYS A 417 -9.47 -18.73 0.29
N LYS A 418 -9.86 -17.65 0.96
CA LYS A 418 -11.13 -16.95 0.73
C LYS A 418 -11.03 -15.97 -0.45
N THR A 419 -10.00 -15.13 -0.46
CA THR A 419 -9.89 -14.03 -1.45
C THR A 419 -8.94 -14.36 -2.60
N GLY A 420 -8.08 -15.37 -2.44
CA GLY A 420 -7.04 -15.72 -3.41
C GLY A 420 -5.84 -14.78 -3.42
N GLU A 421 -5.84 -13.73 -2.58
CA GLU A 421 -4.83 -12.69 -2.54
C GLU A 421 -3.55 -13.14 -1.84
N HIS A 422 -2.43 -12.55 -2.25
CA HIS A 422 -1.14 -12.72 -1.59
C HIS A 422 -1.18 -12.18 -0.16
N ILE A 423 -0.81 -13.01 0.81
CA ILE A 423 -0.79 -12.65 2.24
C ILE A 423 0.62 -12.59 2.84
N GLY A 424 1.62 -13.08 2.11
CA GLY A 424 3.02 -13.11 2.57
C GLY A 424 3.81 -14.23 1.92
N ILE A 425 5.08 -14.37 2.31
CA ILE A 425 5.96 -15.46 1.90
C ILE A 425 6.44 -16.18 3.16
N THR A 426 6.42 -17.51 3.13
CA THR A 426 6.98 -18.34 4.22
C THR A 426 8.15 -19.17 3.73
N THR A 427 8.96 -19.65 4.66
CA THR A 427 10.00 -20.66 4.40
C THR A 427 9.66 -21.95 5.16
N PHE A 428 10.30 -23.07 4.83
CA PHE A 428 10.13 -24.32 5.59
C PHE A 428 10.65 -24.23 7.04
N ASP A 429 11.45 -23.21 7.38
CA ASP A 429 12.14 -23.06 8.67
C ASP A 429 11.44 -22.07 9.64
N GLY A 430 10.31 -21.46 9.27
CA GLY A 430 9.60 -20.54 10.15
C GLY A 430 8.48 -19.73 9.49
N ASN A 431 7.44 -19.44 10.26
CA ASN A 431 6.37 -18.51 9.87
C ASN A 431 6.88 -17.07 9.97
N LEU A 432 7.00 -16.40 8.82
CA LEU A 432 7.15 -14.95 8.75
C LEU A 432 5.75 -14.34 8.87
N ALA A 433 5.33 -14.05 10.11
CA ALA A 433 4.07 -13.38 10.33
C ALA A 433 4.21 -11.91 9.91
N ARG A 434 3.43 -11.49 8.90
CA ARG A 434 3.13 -10.06 8.74
C ARG A 434 2.51 -9.58 10.05
N VAL A 435 3.12 -8.58 10.67
CA VAL A 435 2.53 -7.90 11.83
C VAL A 435 1.35 -7.06 11.31
N LEU A 436 0.22 -7.70 11.10
CA LEU A 436 -1.05 -7.02 10.94
C LEU A 436 -1.46 -6.54 12.33
N VAL A 437 -1.35 -5.25 12.60
CA VAL A 437 -1.98 -4.66 13.78
C VAL A 437 -3.37 -4.17 13.38
N PRO A 438 -4.44 -4.89 13.74
CA PRO A 438 -5.72 -4.24 13.98
C PRO A 438 -6.04 -4.36 15.46
N ALA A 439 -5.76 -3.30 16.22
CA ALA A 439 -6.33 -3.16 17.56
C ALA A 439 -7.60 -2.30 17.44
N TYR A 440 -8.76 -2.94 17.32
CA TYR A 440 -10.08 -2.28 17.27
C TYR A 440 -10.69 -2.10 18.67
N ASP A 441 -9.88 -1.74 19.67
CA ASP A 441 -10.35 -1.69 21.05
C ASP A 441 -10.51 -0.25 21.59
N LYS A 442 -10.11 0.77 20.81
CA LYS A 442 -10.17 2.19 21.22
C LYS A 442 -11.05 3.03 20.30
N ILE A 443 -11.78 3.99 20.87
CA ILE A 443 -12.67 4.94 20.18
C ILE A 443 -11.94 5.72 19.07
N ASN A 444 -10.67 6.06 19.29
CA ASN A 444 -9.82 6.78 18.33
C ASN A 444 -8.92 5.86 17.47
N SER A 445 -9.06 4.53 17.58
CA SER A 445 -8.29 3.61 16.73
C SER A 445 -8.72 3.72 15.27
N THR A 446 -7.76 3.81 14.37
CA THR A 446 -7.98 3.83 12.93
C THR A 446 -7.07 2.79 12.29
N SER A 447 -7.66 1.84 11.56
CA SER A 447 -6.88 0.94 10.72
C SER A 447 -6.57 1.62 9.39
N ASP A 448 -5.31 1.61 9.00
CA ASP A 448 -4.91 1.92 7.64
C ASP A 448 -4.43 0.64 6.98
N LYS A 449 -5.34 -0.01 6.23
CA LYS A 449 -5.07 -1.30 5.57
C LYS A 449 -3.84 -1.23 4.67
N MET A 450 -3.63 -0.09 3.99
CA MET A 450 -2.50 0.13 3.09
C MET A 450 -1.15 0.23 3.81
N ALA A 451 -1.13 0.70 5.05
CA ALA A 451 0.13 0.83 5.80
C ALA A 451 0.80 -0.53 6.03
N ALA A 452 0.01 -1.57 6.32
CA ALA A 452 0.54 -2.92 6.48
C ALA A 452 0.89 -3.58 5.13
N GLU A 453 0.22 -3.19 4.04
CA GLU A 453 0.47 -3.73 2.70
C GLU A 453 1.71 -3.13 2.02
N THR A 454 2.30 -2.08 2.59
CA THR A 454 3.45 -1.36 2.03
C THR A 454 4.73 -1.60 2.82
N PHE A 455 4.74 -2.52 3.79
CA PHE A 455 5.91 -2.86 4.59
C PHE A 455 6.25 -4.35 4.46
N CYS A 456 7.52 -4.66 4.32
CA CYS A 456 8.05 -6.02 4.35
C CYS A 456 9.29 -6.09 5.23
N LYS A 457 9.39 -7.16 6.02
CA LYS A 457 10.61 -7.54 6.72
C LYS A 457 10.85 -9.03 6.47
N THR A 458 12.07 -9.36 6.04
CA THR A 458 12.51 -10.74 5.81
C THR A 458 13.79 -11.01 6.59
N GLU A 459 13.93 -12.24 7.07
CA GLU A 459 15.06 -12.71 7.86
C GLU A 459 15.40 -14.14 7.45
N ASN A 460 16.67 -14.52 7.59
CA ASN A 460 17.15 -15.91 7.43
C ASN A 460 16.84 -16.52 6.04
N LEU A 461 17.04 -15.73 4.99
CA LEU A 461 16.81 -16.14 3.61
C LEU A 461 17.74 -17.29 3.16
N VAL A 462 18.97 -17.30 3.64
CA VAL A 462 19.99 -18.31 3.30
C VAL A 462 19.93 -19.47 4.31
N GLY A 463 19.96 -20.71 3.82
CA GLY A 463 19.97 -21.92 4.66
C GLY A 463 21.38 -22.49 4.94
N GLY A 464 21.46 -23.46 5.86
CA GLY A 464 22.68 -24.24 6.10
C GLY A 464 23.74 -23.56 6.97
N PHE A 465 25.02 -23.92 6.78
CA PHE A 465 26.15 -23.47 7.62
C PHE A 465 26.37 -21.94 7.58
N ILE A 466 25.92 -21.27 6.51
CA ILE A 466 25.96 -19.81 6.38
C ILE A 466 24.96 -19.15 7.35
N LYS A 467 23.74 -19.72 7.50
CA LYS A 467 22.70 -19.24 8.45
C LYS A 467 23.20 -19.24 9.90
N MET A 468 24.06 -20.20 10.24
CA MET A 468 24.62 -20.32 11.60
C MET A 468 25.65 -19.23 11.94
N LYS A 469 26.09 -18.44 10.95
CA LYS A 469 27.19 -17.48 11.12
C LYS A 469 26.78 -16.02 11.02
N VAL A 470 25.85 -15.69 10.13
CA VAL A 470 25.35 -14.31 9.95
C VAL A 470 23.87 -14.38 9.55
N GLU A 471 23.05 -13.60 10.23
CA GLU A 471 21.64 -13.46 9.90
C GLU A 471 21.49 -12.54 8.67
N THR A 472 20.81 -13.05 7.63
CA THR A 472 20.46 -12.21 6.47
C THR A 472 19.13 -11.55 6.74
N THR A 473 19.08 -10.21 6.71
CA THR A 473 17.85 -9.46 6.99
C THR A 473 17.63 -8.39 5.94
N GLU A 474 16.38 -8.10 5.64
CA GLU A 474 16.01 -6.90 4.90
C GLU A 474 14.67 -6.37 5.40
N GLU A 475 14.60 -5.06 5.59
CA GLU A 475 13.41 -4.33 5.98
C GLU A 475 13.16 -3.23 4.95
N VAL A 476 11.96 -3.21 4.37
CA VAL A 476 11.60 -2.28 3.29
C VAL A 476 10.23 -1.68 3.56
N GLN A 477 10.17 -0.36 3.46
CA GLN A 477 8.94 0.42 3.38
C GLN A 477 8.79 0.93 1.94
N LEU A 478 7.68 0.57 1.31
CA LEU A 478 7.21 1.15 0.06
C LEU A 478 6.45 2.45 0.35
N SER A 479 6.73 3.47 -0.44
CA SER A 479 5.93 4.69 -0.53
C SER A 479 5.72 5.10 -1.99
N MET A 480 4.75 5.96 -2.26
CA MET A 480 4.35 6.35 -3.60
C MET A 480 4.22 7.86 -3.70
N ASN A 481 4.74 8.43 -4.77
CA ASN A 481 4.54 9.83 -5.10
C ASN A 481 3.18 10.03 -5.77
N THR A 482 2.64 11.25 -5.70
CA THR A 482 1.38 11.61 -6.38
C THR A 482 1.45 11.49 -7.91
N ASP A 483 2.66 11.47 -8.49
CA ASP A 483 2.93 11.28 -9.92
C ASP A 483 2.97 9.80 -10.37
N GLY A 484 2.79 8.85 -9.43
CA GLY A 484 2.84 7.41 -9.71
C GLY A 484 4.24 6.79 -9.62
N THR A 485 5.26 7.56 -9.24
CA THR A 485 6.59 7.01 -8.94
C THR A 485 6.58 6.23 -7.63
N ILE A 486 7.29 5.09 -7.57
CA ILE A 486 7.37 4.23 -6.39
C ILE A 486 8.72 4.42 -5.72
N ASN A 487 8.72 4.61 -4.41
CA ASN A 487 9.94 4.69 -3.61
C ASN A 487 10.00 3.52 -2.64
N PHE A 488 11.16 2.90 -2.53
CA PHE A 488 11.47 1.92 -1.49
C PHE A 488 12.51 2.52 -0.57
N GLN A 489 12.27 2.47 0.73
CA GLN A 489 13.27 2.83 1.73
C GLN A 489 13.51 1.63 2.62
N GLY A 490 14.77 1.30 2.85
CA GLY A 490 15.07 0.10 3.59
C GLY A 490 16.47 0.05 4.17
N LYS A 491 16.71 -1.06 4.87
CA LYS A 491 18.02 -1.47 5.35
C LYS A 491 18.16 -2.97 5.17
N SER A 492 19.36 -3.43 4.87
CA SER A 492 19.66 -4.85 4.77
C SER A 492 20.96 -5.19 5.49
N VAL A 493 21.04 -6.45 5.94
CA VAL A 493 22.28 -7.08 6.39
C VAL A 493 22.46 -8.34 5.57
N SER A 494 23.60 -8.45 4.91
CA SER A 494 23.99 -9.62 4.12
C SER A 494 25.34 -10.16 4.57
N SER A 495 25.51 -11.47 4.53
CA SER A 495 26.77 -12.15 4.80
C SER A 495 27.78 -12.03 3.65
N ARG A 496 27.39 -11.38 2.54
CA ARG A 496 28.25 -11.23 1.37
C ARG A 496 28.37 -9.75 0.96
N PRO A 497 29.60 -9.32 0.59
CA PRO A 497 29.83 -7.99 0.08
C PRO A 497 29.00 -7.77 -1.20
N PHE A 498 28.48 -6.55 -1.33
CA PHE A 498 27.84 -6.11 -2.56
C PHE A 498 28.80 -6.24 -3.74
N SER A 499 28.25 -6.45 -4.92
CA SER A 499 28.98 -6.91 -6.10
C SER A 499 30.06 -5.93 -6.56
N PHE A 500 29.77 -4.63 -6.58
CA PHE A 500 30.80 -3.62 -6.87
C PHE A 500 31.88 -3.50 -5.79
N LEU A 501 31.53 -3.59 -4.49
CA LEU A 501 32.51 -3.54 -3.40
C LEU A 501 33.44 -4.75 -3.45
N LYS A 502 32.93 -5.94 -3.80
CA LYS A 502 33.76 -7.12 -4.01
C LYS A 502 34.71 -6.93 -5.19
N ALA A 503 34.24 -6.38 -6.31
CA ALA A 503 35.10 -6.09 -7.45
C ALA A 503 36.22 -5.09 -7.09
N ILE A 504 35.90 -4.03 -6.34
CA ILE A 504 36.88 -3.06 -5.84
C ILE A 504 37.87 -3.72 -4.87
N ALA A 505 37.39 -4.58 -3.96
CA ALA A 505 38.25 -5.32 -3.06
C ALA A 505 39.22 -6.24 -3.83
N ASP A 506 38.69 -7.05 -4.75
CA ASP A 506 39.48 -7.98 -5.57
C ASP A 506 40.53 -7.26 -6.41
N SER A 507 40.16 -6.10 -6.97
CA SER A 507 41.07 -5.25 -7.74
C SER A 507 42.29 -4.77 -6.97
N ASN A 508 42.14 -4.68 -5.65
CA ASN A 508 43.18 -4.23 -4.74
C ASN A 508 43.82 -5.40 -3.99
N ASN A 509 43.60 -6.63 -4.45
CA ASN A 509 44.04 -7.86 -3.79
C ASN A 509 43.55 -7.97 -2.33
N ILE A 510 42.41 -7.36 -2.02
CA ILE A 510 41.78 -7.38 -0.69
C ILE A 510 40.86 -8.61 -0.62
N LYS A 511 41.25 -9.59 0.18
CA LYS A 511 40.47 -10.82 0.40
C LYS A 511 39.52 -10.68 1.58
N PHE A 512 38.22 -10.82 1.31
CA PHE A 512 37.17 -10.90 2.33
C PHE A 512 36.74 -12.36 2.48
N PRO A 513 37.12 -13.06 3.57
CA PRO A 513 36.55 -14.36 3.85
C PRO A 513 35.03 -14.23 3.98
N SER A 514 34.30 -15.03 3.21
CA SER A 514 32.83 -14.99 3.08
C SER A 514 32.06 -15.22 4.39
N LEU A 515 32.75 -15.63 5.46
CA LEU A 515 32.14 -16.20 6.67
C LEU A 515 32.25 -15.31 7.92
N VAL A 516 32.94 -14.18 7.87
CA VAL A 516 33.13 -13.22 9.01
C VAL A 516 32.96 -11.75 8.59
N SER A 517 32.41 -11.53 7.40
CA SER A 517 32.16 -10.18 6.89
C SER A 517 30.67 -9.90 6.92
N GLU A 518 30.29 -8.74 7.43
CA GLU A 518 28.91 -8.25 7.41
C GLU A 518 28.81 -7.08 6.44
N ASN A 519 27.80 -7.11 5.59
CA ASN A 519 27.47 -6.04 4.66
C ASN A 519 26.16 -5.38 5.13
N HIS A 520 26.27 -4.16 5.63
CA HIS A 520 25.17 -3.34 6.10
C HIS A 520 24.82 -2.32 5.04
N MET A 521 23.55 -2.26 4.66
CA MET A 521 23.06 -1.29 3.68
C MET A 521 21.93 -0.46 4.27
N GLN A 522 21.90 0.82 3.93
CA GLN A 522 20.74 1.69 4.10
C GLN A 522 20.47 2.35 2.77
N PHE A 523 19.21 2.32 2.32
CA PHE A 523 18.90 2.73 0.96
C PHE A 523 17.55 3.42 0.81
N LYS A 524 17.48 4.19 -0.27
CA LYS A 524 16.28 4.71 -0.90
C LYS A 524 16.36 4.40 -2.38
N SER A 525 15.35 3.76 -2.93
CA SER A 525 15.29 3.37 -4.33
C SER A 525 14.05 3.96 -4.96
N LEU A 526 14.21 4.71 -6.04
CA LEU A 526 13.14 5.22 -6.87
C LEU A 526 12.96 4.30 -8.06
N VAL A 527 11.75 3.80 -8.24
CA VAL A 527 11.39 2.85 -9.29
C VAL A 527 10.27 3.42 -10.14
N LYS A 528 10.48 3.43 -11.46
CA LYS A 528 9.40 3.64 -12.45
C LYS A 528 9.12 2.33 -13.16
N ILE A 529 7.84 2.11 -13.44
CA ILE A 529 7.37 0.95 -14.20
C ILE A 529 6.48 1.41 -15.34
N ASN A 530 6.57 0.75 -16.48
CA ASN A 530 5.67 0.97 -17.61
C ASN A 530 4.28 0.33 -17.33
N PRO A 531 3.27 0.56 -18.19
CA PRO A 531 1.93 -0.01 -18.00
C PRO A 531 1.90 -1.54 -17.89
N ASP A 532 2.85 -2.23 -18.52
CA ASP A 532 3.02 -3.68 -18.45
C ASP A 532 3.76 -4.15 -17.19
N GLY A 533 4.17 -3.24 -16.31
CA GLY A 533 4.84 -3.54 -15.03
C GLY A 533 6.34 -3.80 -15.13
N VAL A 534 6.97 -3.53 -16.28
CA VAL A 534 8.43 -3.63 -16.45
C VAL A 534 9.11 -2.41 -15.84
N ILE A 535 10.19 -2.61 -15.09
CA ILE A 535 10.98 -1.53 -14.48
C ILE A 535 11.72 -0.77 -15.57
N THR A 536 11.39 0.52 -15.74
CA THR A 536 12.01 1.41 -16.73
C THR A 536 13.07 2.33 -16.13
N LEU A 537 13.02 2.52 -14.82
CA LEU A 537 14.03 3.22 -14.05
C LEU A 537 14.18 2.55 -12.69
N LEU A 538 15.42 2.28 -12.31
CA LEU A 538 15.85 2.05 -10.94
C LEU A 538 16.87 3.14 -10.60
N ASP A 539 16.61 3.93 -9.57
CA ASP A 539 17.54 4.92 -9.04
C ASP A 539 17.73 4.64 -7.55
N TRP A 540 18.78 3.87 -7.23
CA TRP A 540 19.10 3.40 -5.89
C TRP A 540 20.15 4.32 -5.27
N LYS A 541 19.84 4.87 -4.10
CA LYS A 541 20.74 5.74 -3.34
C LYS A 541 20.93 5.21 -1.95
N GLY A 542 22.16 5.24 -1.44
CA GLY A 542 22.40 4.70 -0.12
C GLY A 542 23.84 4.67 0.33
N ASN A 543 24.03 4.01 1.46
CA ASN A 543 25.33 3.77 2.05
C ASN A 543 25.52 2.27 2.25
N ILE A 544 26.73 1.80 1.99
CA ILE A 544 27.11 0.40 2.13
C ILE A 544 28.34 0.31 3.01
N LEU A 545 28.22 -0.40 4.12
CA LEU A 545 29.31 -0.64 5.04
C LEU A 545 29.64 -2.13 5.05
N LEU A 546 30.85 -2.46 4.58
CA LEU A 546 31.42 -3.79 4.67
C LEU A 546 32.39 -3.85 5.84
N GLU A 547 32.05 -4.63 6.86
CA GLU A 547 32.85 -4.80 8.09
C GLU A 547 33.49 -6.20 8.13
N LYS A 548 34.68 -6.30 8.72
CA LYS A 548 35.37 -7.56 9.04
C LYS A 548 35.92 -7.51 10.46
N ASN A 549 35.73 -8.60 11.21
CA ASN A 549 36.23 -8.76 12.58
C ASN A 549 35.83 -7.59 13.51
N LYS A 550 34.56 -7.17 13.44
CA LYS A 550 33.99 -6.21 14.38
C LYS A 550 34.26 -6.69 15.81
N ASP A 551 34.69 -5.77 16.67
CA ASP A 551 35.05 -6.03 18.07
C ASP A 551 36.40 -6.76 18.31
N TYR A 552 37.26 -6.91 17.29
CA TYR A 552 38.62 -7.46 17.43
C TYR A 552 39.69 -6.44 17.02
N ASP A 553 40.93 -6.64 17.50
CA ASP A 553 42.08 -5.75 17.24
C ASP A 553 42.46 -5.62 15.75
N ASN A 554 42.01 -6.57 14.92
CA ASN A 554 42.19 -6.55 13.46
C ASN A 554 40.91 -6.14 12.72
N TYR A 555 40.09 -5.29 13.35
CA TYR A 555 38.89 -4.71 12.76
C TYR A 555 39.21 -3.90 11.51
N ALA A 556 38.36 -4.06 10.50
CA ALA A 556 38.56 -3.40 9.24
C ALA A 556 37.25 -3.17 8.50
N TYR A 557 37.22 -2.10 7.70
CA TYR A 557 36.02 -1.73 6.95
C TYR A 557 36.31 -1.09 5.59
N ILE A 558 35.31 -1.22 4.71
CA ILE A 558 35.11 -0.39 3.52
C ILE A 558 33.72 0.23 3.63
N LEU A 559 33.65 1.55 3.59
CA LEU A 559 32.41 2.32 3.56
C LEU A 559 32.29 2.96 2.18
N ALA A 560 31.24 2.60 1.43
CA ALA A 560 30.78 3.37 0.29
C ALA A 560 29.63 4.28 0.75
N ASP A 561 29.89 5.57 0.74
CA ASP A 561 29.01 6.67 1.15
C ASP A 561 28.48 7.37 -0.11
N ASN A 562 27.33 8.04 -0.01
CA ASN A 562 26.70 8.76 -1.13
C ASN A 562 26.57 7.92 -2.41
N VAL A 563 26.32 6.61 -2.28
CA VAL A 563 26.18 5.77 -3.46
C VAL A 563 24.92 6.17 -4.20
N ASP A 564 25.04 6.40 -5.50
CA ASP A 564 23.94 6.65 -6.44
C ASP A 564 24.11 5.66 -7.59
N TYR A 565 23.28 4.62 -7.61
CA TYR A 565 23.25 3.57 -8.61
C TYR A 565 21.96 3.64 -9.43
N LYS A 566 22.10 3.98 -10.71
CA LYS A 566 20.98 4.16 -11.63
C LYS A 566 21.01 3.15 -12.77
N ILE A 567 19.88 2.51 -13.03
CA ILE A 567 19.60 1.77 -14.27
C ILE A 567 18.41 2.42 -14.97
N GLU A 568 18.59 2.83 -16.22
CA GLU A 568 17.58 3.49 -17.03
C GLU A 568 17.38 2.73 -18.34
N ILE A 569 16.14 2.33 -18.65
CA ILE A 569 15.80 1.78 -19.97
C ILE A 569 15.73 2.94 -20.96
N LEU A 570 16.57 2.88 -21.99
CA LEU A 570 16.63 3.89 -23.05
C LEU A 570 15.71 3.54 -24.22
N GLU A 571 15.56 2.25 -24.52
CA GLU A 571 14.77 1.72 -25.65
C GLU A 571 14.07 0.42 -25.22
N GLU A 572 12.82 0.22 -25.65
CA GLU A 572 11.99 -0.95 -25.37
C GLU A 572 11.54 -1.63 -26.68
N ASP A 573 11.33 -2.95 -26.64
CA ASP A 573 10.70 -3.69 -27.74
C ASP A 573 9.17 -3.69 -27.66
N SER A 574 8.52 -4.33 -28.63
CA SER A 574 7.04 -4.42 -28.71
C SER A 574 6.39 -5.21 -27.57
N TYR A 575 7.18 -5.91 -26.75
CA TYR A 575 6.73 -6.63 -25.55
C TYR A 575 7.09 -5.88 -24.26
N GLY A 576 7.58 -4.64 -24.38
CA GLY A 576 7.97 -3.79 -23.26
C GLY A 576 9.27 -4.22 -22.57
N GLN A 577 10.06 -5.12 -23.18
CA GLN A 577 11.38 -5.49 -22.64
C GLN A 577 12.46 -4.52 -23.12
N PRO A 578 13.52 -4.28 -22.33
CA PRO A 578 14.61 -3.40 -22.75
C PRO A 578 15.30 -3.92 -24.02
N GLN A 579 15.60 -3.01 -24.94
CA GLN A 579 16.55 -3.18 -26.03
C GLN A 579 17.87 -2.46 -25.76
N LYS A 580 17.84 -1.43 -24.91
CA LYS A 580 19.03 -0.69 -24.50
C LYS A 580 18.86 -0.14 -23.09
N ILE A 581 19.89 -0.29 -22.26
CA ILE A 581 19.90 0.20 -20.89
C ILE A 581 21.15 1.02 -20.58
N ARG A 582 21.01 2.04 -19.73
CA ARG A 582 22.12 2.80 -19.16
C ARG A 582 22.28 2.42 -17.70
N SER A 583 23.47 1.99 -17.33
CA SER A 583 23.88 1.73 -15.95
C SER A 583 24.89 2.79 -15.52
N SER A 584 24.61 3.52 -14.45
CA SER A 584 25.48 4.56 -13.90
C SER A 584 25.66 4.36 -12.42
N VAL A 585 26.87 4.52 -11.90
CA VAL A 585 27.13 4.49 -10.46
C VAL A 585 28.05 5.64 -10.10
N TYR A 586 27.69 6.32 -9.02
CA TYR A 586 28.55 7.22 -8.29
C TYR A 586 28.68 6.71 -6.84
N MET A 587 29.85 6.85 -6.22
CA MET A 587 30.05 6.59 -4.78
C MET A 587 31.31 7.26 -4.25
N ASP A 588 31.31 7.59 -2.95
CA ASP A 588 32.51 7.98 -2.22
C ASP A 588 32.99 6.81 -1.35
N ILE A 589 34.27 6.44 -1.47
CA ILE A 589 34.85 5.34 -0.72
C ILE A 589 35.76 5.85 0.39
N LYS A 590 35.50 5.34 1.59
CA LYS A 590 36.34 5.47 2.78
C LYS A 590 36.73 4.09 3.27
N ASN A 591 37.95 3.94 3.74
CA ASN A 591 38.42 2.68 4.30
C ASN A 591 39.49 2.94 5.36
N ASN A 592 39.67 2.00 6.28
CA ASN A 592 40.82 1.98 7.19
C ASN A 592 41.84 0.89 6.82
N TRP A 593 41.74 0.35 5.60
CA TRP A 593 42.50 -0.79 5.11
C TRP A 593 43.38 -0.39 3.92
N GLY A 594 44.44 0.37 4.17
CA GLY A 594 45.47 0.69 3.17
C GLY A 594 44.98 1.57 2.00
N SER A 595 45.79 1.73 0.96
CA SER A 595 45.43 2.51 -0.23
C SER A 595 44.67 1.64 -1.25
N ILE A 596 43.40 1.99 -1.52
CA ILE A 596 42.60 1.44 -2.62
C ILE A 596 42.96 2.16 -3.92
N THR A 597 43.03 1.45 -5.04
CA THR A 597 43.24 1.99 -6.39
C THR A 597 42.04 1.66 -7.29
N MET A 598 41.63 2.62 -8.13
CA MET A 598 40.34 2.67 -8.85
C MET A 598 40.22 1.74 -10.09
N TRP A 599 41.21 0.87 -10.34
CA TRP A 599 41.48 0.40 -11.71
C TRP A 599 40.63 -0.75 -12.26
N ASP A 600 40.08 -1.68 -11.45
CA ASP A 600 39.45 -2.89 -12.05
C ASP A 600 37.92 -2.88 -12.10
N TYR A 601 37.27 -1.84 -11.57
CA TYR A 601 35.81 -1.76 -11.70
C TYR A 601 35.37 -1.55 -13.16
N MET A 602 36.01 -0.61 -13.88
CA MET A 602 35.69 -0.31 -15.28
C MET A 602 36.02 -1.49 -16.22
N ALA A 603 37.03 -2.30 -15.90
CA ALA A 603 37.37 -3.50 -16.67
C ALA A 603 36.38 -4.65 -16.45
N PHE A 604 35.76 -4.73 -15.27
CA PHE A 604 34.84 -5.81 -14.90
C PHE A 604 33.40 -5.57 -15.35
N PHE A 605 32.93 -4.30 -15.36
CA PHE A 605 31.55 -3.94 -15.70
C PHE A 605 31.40 -3.08 -16.96
N GLY A 606 32.49 -2.49 -17.47
CA GLY A 606 32.45 -1.70 -18.70
C GLY A 606 32.39 -2.55 -19.95
N ASP A 607 31.79 -2.01 -21.01
CA ASP A 607 31.86 -2.64 -22.33
C ASP A 607 33.31 -2.62 -22.82
N SER A 608 33.89 -3.81 -22.97
CA SER A 608 35.24 -4.06 -23.51
C SER A 608 35.53 -3.35 -24.85
N LYS A 609 34.49 -2.84 -25.53
CA LYS A 609 34.59 -2.12 -26.80
C LYS A 609 34.77 -0.60 -26.70
N SER A 610 34.58 0.04 -25.54
CA SER A 610 34.64 1.51 -25.40
C SER A 610 35.98 2.02 -24.83
N THR A 611 37.03 1.96 -25.63
CA THR A 611 38.42 2.33 -25.25
C THR A 611 38.66 3.82 -25.00
N MET A 612 37.74 4.72 -25.37
CA MET A 612 37.93 6.18 -25.25
C MET A 612 37.83 6.71 -23.81
N LYS A 613 36.85 6.27 -22.99
CA LYS A 613 36.73 6.69 -21.58
C LYS A 613 37.86 6.14 -20.69
N LEU A 614 38.38 4.97 -21.04
CA LEU A 614 39.47 4.30 -20.31
C LEU A 614 40.76 5.14 -20.29
N ASN A 615 41.04 5.92 -21.34
CA ASN A 615 42.26 6.71 -21.43
C ASN A 615 42.20 8.04 -20.64
N GLU A 616 41.02 8.58 -20.41
CA GLU A 616 40.83 9.76 -19.54
C GLU A 616 40.90 9.36 -18.06
N ALA A 617 40.35 8.20 -17.68
CA ALA A 617 40.53 7.61 -16.34
C ALA A 617 42.00 7.33 -16.01
N LYS A 618 42.81 6.93 -17.00
CA LYS A 618 44.27 6.79 -16.88
C LYS A 618 45.01 8.10 -16.59
N LYS A 619 44.43 9.26 -16.94
CA LYS A 619 45.02 10.58 -16.71
C LYS A 619 44.71 11.06 -15.28
N ALA A 620 43.47 10.89 -14.82
CA ALA A 620 43.05 11.15 -13.43
C ALA A 620 43.80 10.29 -12.39
N ARG A 621 44.24 9.08 -12.78
CA ARG A 621 45.17 8.17 -12.06
C ARG A 621 46.38 8.88 -11.43
N LYS A 622 46.92 9.89 -12.12
CA LYS A 622 48.17 10.55 -11.72
C LYS A 622 47.94 11.64 -10.66
N GLU A 623 46.70 12.07 -10.48
CA GLU A 623 46.30 13.17 -9.61
C GLU A 623 45.63 12.68 -8.32
N ALA A 624 44.92 11.53 -8.35
CA ALA A 624 44.15 11.01 -7.21
C ALA A 624 44.92 10.14 -6.19
N ALA A 625 46.17 9.77 -6.45
CA ALA A 625 46.94 8.81 -5.64
C ALA A 625 47.38 9.31 -4.23
N MET A 626 46.82 10.40 -3.70
CA MET A 626 47.24 11.00 -2.42
C MET A 626 46.10 11.40 -1.46
N ALA A 627 44.84 10.98 -1.65
CA ALA A 627 43.74 11.27 -0.72
C ALA A 627 43.10 9.98 -0.17
N ALA A 628 42.76 9.97 1.12
CA ALA A 628 42.10 8.87 1.83
C ALA A 628 40.61 8.70 1.44
N ASP A 629 40.04 9.70 0.79
CA ASP A 629 38.69 9.71 0.24
C ASP A 629 38.78 9.64 -1.28
N GLN A 630 38.05 8.69 -1.89
CA GLN A 630 38.04 8.49 -3.34
C GLN A 630 36.60 8.48 -3.87
N SER A 631 36.30 9.35 -4.83
CA SER A 631 35.02 9.32 -5.55
C SER A 631 35.15 8.47 -6.81
N ILE A 632 34.20 7.57 -7.02
CA ILE A 632 34.06 6.75 -8.22
C ILE A 632 32.82 7.22 -8.97
N ASP A 633 32.96 7.47 -10.28
CA ASP A 633 31.86 7.84 -11.17
C ASP A 633 32.04 7.14 -12.52
N PHE A 634 31.04 6.38 -12.96
CA PHE A 634 31.01 5.80 -14.31
C PHE A 634 29.58 5.60 -14.81
N SER A 635 29.46 5.54 -16.14
CA SER A 635 28.21 5.29 -16.85
C SER A 635 28.46 4.53 -18.15
N PHE A 636 27.69 3.44 -18.35
CA PHE A 636 27.75 2.53 -19.49
C PHE A 636 26.37 2.36 -20.11
N ASP A 637 26.34 2.27 -21.44
CA ASP A 637 25.16 1.83 -22.18
C ASP A 637 25.38 0.37 -22.61
N TRP A 638 24.39 -0.48 -22.38
CA TRP A 638 24.38 -1.88 -22.79
C TRP A 638 23.24 -2.14 -23.76
N ASP A 639 23.57 -2.74 -24.90
CA ASP A 639 22.56 -3.31 -25.78
C ASP A 639 21.99 -4.58 -25.14
N VAL A 640 20.69 -4.80 -25.33
CA VAL A 640 19.96 -5.95 -24.78
C VAL A 640 19.39 -6.77 -25.93
N SER A 641 19.70 -8.07 -25.94
CA SER A 641 19.14 -9.03 -26.88
C SER A 641 18.20 -9.99 -26.16
N THR A 642 16.93 -10.01 -26.56
CA THR A 642 15.89 -10.85 -25.95
C THR A 642 15.30 -11.84 -26.97
N LYS A 643 15.12 -13.09 -26.56
CA LYS A 643 14.40 -14.14 -27.32
C LYS A 643 13.14 -14.55 -26.58
N TYR A 644 12.10 -14.90 -27.34
CA TYR A 644 10.78 -15.26 -26.84
C TYR A 644 10.36 -16.67 -27.26
N ASP A 645 9.45 -17.27 -26.49
CA ASP A 645 8.67 -18.43 -26.90
C ASP A 645 7.42 -18.04 -27.71
N ASP A 646 6.70 -19.03 -28.25
CA ASP A 646 5.49 -18.83 -29.06
C ASP A 646 4.34 -18.14 -28.31
N ARG A 647 4.42 -18.06 -26.97
CA ARG A 647 3.42 -17.41 -26.11
C ARG A 647 3.83 -15.98 -25.73
N GLY A 648 4.98 -15.51 -26.22
CA GLY A 648 5.51 -14.17 -25.97
C GLY A 648 6.15 -14.01 -24.59
N ASN A 649 6.61 -15.10 -23.96
CA ASN A 649 7.44 -15.04 -22.76
C ASN A 649 8.91 -15.07 -23.16
N TRP A 650 9.74 -14.19 -22.60
CA TRP A 650 11.18 -14.24 -22.90
C TRP A 650 11.79 -15.55 -22.39
N THR A 651 12.72 -16.16 -23.12
CA THR A 651 13.41 -17.41 -22.77
C THR A 651 14.92 -17.21 -22.63
N ARG A 652 15.46 -16.16 -23.27
CA ARG A 652 16.85 -15.76 -23.14
C ARG A 652 16.97 -14.24 -23.21
N MET A 653 17.81 -13.68 -22.35
CA MET A 653 18.15 -12.26 -22.33
C MET A 653 19.65 -12.10 -22.11
N GLU A 654 20.28 -11.25 -22.91
CA GLU A 654 21.71 -10.95 -22.83
C GLU A 654 21.91 -9.44 -22.77
N PHE A 655 22.62 -8.96 -21.76
CA PHE A 655 23.02 -7.57 -21.64
C PHE A 655 24.26 -7.42 -20.75
N GLY A 656 25.17 -6.51 -21.13
CA GLY A 656 26.42 -6.28 -20.40
C GLY A 656 27.16 -7.60 -20.10
N PRO A 657 27.55 -7.86 -18.84
CA PRO A 657 28.26 -9.10 -18.47
C PRO A 657 27.33 -10.30 -18.17
N TYR A 658 26.03 -10.18 -18.40
CA TYR A 658 25.03 -11.15 -17.97
C TYR A 658 24.38 -11.90 -19.13
N LEU A 659 24.23 -13.22 -18.94
CA LEU A 659 23.40 -14.09 -19.77
C LEU A 659 22.35 -14.77 -18.89
N PHE A 660 21.08 -14.53 -19.21
CA PHE A 660 19.92 -15.14 -18.56
C PHE A 660 19.27 -16.12 -19.52
N GLU A 661 19.04 -17.34 -19.06
CA GLU A 661 18.35 -18.38 -19.82
C GLU A 661 17.30 -19.03 -18.93
N ARG A 662 16.12 -19.28 -19.48
CA ARG A 662 15.05 -19.99 -18.78
C ARG A 662 14.20 -20.84 -19.70
N THR A 663 13.74 -21.95 -19.15
CA THR A 663 12.83 -22.90 -19.80
C THR A 663 11.49 -22.86 -19.08
N LEU A 664 10.42 -22.59 -19.82
CA LEU A 664 9.05 -22.62 -19.31
C LEU A 664 8.42 -23.98 -19.63
N SER A 665 7.88 -24.65 -18.62
CA SER A 665 7.11 -25.89 -18.76
C SER A 665 5.63 -25.60 -18.51
N TYR A 666 4.74 -26.07 -19.38
CA TYR A 666 3.31 -25.77 -19.37
C TYR A 666 2.42 -26.96 -18.96
#